data_AF-A0A8J3AIZ0-F1
#
_entry.id   AF-A0A8J3AIZ0-F1
#
_cell.length_a   1.000
_cell.length_b   1.000
_cell.length_c   1.000
_cell.angle_alpha   90.00
_cell.angle_beta   90.00
_cell.angle_gamma   90.00
#
_symmetry.space_group_name_H-M   'P 1'
#
loop_
_entity.id
_entity.type
_entity.pdbx_description
1 polymer ?
#
loop_
_entity_poly.entity_id
_entity_poly.type
_entity_poly.pdbx_seq_one_letter_code
_entity_poly.pdbx_strand_id
1 'polypeptide(L)'
;MPKNKTGWKVLSSMSVSAIVVSALFSGTFVGSHTEKQVAKAATKEWSTTDLGVANDERLIELLKKQGKIAKDASPAEAEKALKTFLKAKNQAPKTKGFESDVLEVPKGKSNTNANGLTNGKGNKLGQANKSTVDSVEKENYNGSVRKDKVLVLAIDFPDYAKSSITKEETDMFYEDYTHEHFQNMIFGPNGYTGPNGKNMISMKQYYEAQSGGSYTVDGTVAGWYTADHPAAYYGGNYPAPDGADRNARGLVVEALKKAAKDPSLNLADYDAWDRDDYNGNGVYNEPDGIIDHLMVIHSGAGEEAGGGSLGFDAIWSHRSKLATGPIAVPGGKSNSNRFGGLLGAWDYTIEPEDGAAGVFSHEFGHDLGLPDEYDTQYTGAGEPVAYWSIMSAGSWAGAIPGTEPTGFSPYDKEMLQNLHGGNWLSGTTIHANDVTKAGTTILLDEGSTKGTNNDAVRVNLPEKENHVNIPTSGTYEYYSGSGNDMEHSMTANVNLTNATQPKLTFQAWYDIEEDWDYASIQVKEEGSNVWTSLSGNITKDSNPNNQNPGHGITGTSNGWLPATFDLSAYAGKQVSIKFNYWTDPYVAQRGFYVDDIQIISDGQTILSDNAEGNSAFTFQGFAKDKGTYLSTHYYLLEWRSHNGVDAALGHIRRGASLMSYDPGLVVWYVDESFDNNWTGVHPGDGFLGVVDADQHAMSWSDKAVASSRYQVHDAAFGLNKTNAMFLDYKNLLGITMKDNFTARNPLFDDKADFSNPGLIDAGRNIPTYGLKFRVVNESADGTVGKVLIFK
;
A
#
# COMPACT_ATOMS: atom_id res chain seq x y z
N MET A 1 8.14 5.13 66.48
CA MET A 1 8.41 6.54 66.86
C MET A 1 9.69 6.57 67.71
N PRO A 2 10.57 7.58 67.64
CA PRO A 2 11.05 8.36 66.50
C PRO A 2 12.60 8.56 66.48
N LYS A 3 13.11 9.13 65.37
CA LYS A 3 14.28 10.05 65.21
C LYS A 3 15.75 9.53 65.18
N ASN A 4 16.36 9.82 64.02
CA ASN A 4 17.78 9.96 63.66
C ASN A 4 18.68 10.65 64.71
N LYS A 5 19.96 10.24 64.74
CA LYS A 5 21.12 11.16 64.93
C LYS A 5 22.36 10.70 64.15
N THR A 6 22.95 11.71 63.51
CA THR A 6 24.22 11.87 62.80
C THR A 6 25.48 11.71 63.66
N GLY A 7 26.65 11.43 63.03
CA GLY A 7 27.96 11.65 63.62
C GLY A 7 29.16 11.33 62.71
N TRP A 8 29.85 12.39 62.27
CA TRP A 8 31.04 12.46 61.39
C TRP A 8 32.40 12.14 62.08
N LYS A 9 33.45 12.02 61.21
CA LYS A 9 34.90 12.40 61.34
C LYS A 9 35.88 11.20 61.39
N VAL A 10 37.08 11.18 60.78
CA VAL A 10 37.92 12.14 60.01
C VAL A 10 39.16 11.41 59.41
N LEU A 11 39.52 11.78 58.16
CA LEU A 11 40.82 11.97 57.46
C LEU A 11 42.06 11.04 57.50
N SER A 12 42.70 11.06 56.30
CA SER A 12 44.13 11.01 55.93
C SER A 12 44.68 9.62 55.53
N SER A 13 45.48 9.42 54.47
CA SER A 13 46.12 10.28 53.45
C SER A 13 46.72 9.43 52.32
N MET A 14 46.70 9.96 51.09
CA MET A 14 47.70 9.88 49.99
C MET A 14 48.51 8.59 49.76
N SER A 15 48.28 7.87 48.65
CA SER A 15 48.96 8.00 47.32
C SER A 15 50.23 7.15 47.19
N VAL A 16 50.23 6.21 46.25
CA VAL A 16 51.14 6.12 45.08
C VAL A 16 50.89 4.77 44.37
N SER A 17 50.67 4.86 43.05
CA SER A 17 50.37 3.77 42.12
C SER A 17 51.64 3.11 41.54
N ALA A 18 51.58 1.80 41.27
CA ALA A 18 52.18 1.10 40.12
C ALA A 18 51.64 -0.36 40.13
N ILE A 19 50.75 -0.76 39.21
CA ILE A 19 51.01 -1.42 37.90
C ILE A 19 51.74 -2.77 38.08
N VAL A 20 51.38 -3.93 37.54
CA VAL A 20 50.28 -4.50 36.72
C VAL A 20 50.52 -6.01 36.82
N VAL A 21 49.49 -6.84 36.99
CA VAL A 21 49.50 -8.23 36.49
C VAL A 21 48.11 -8.58 35.96
N SER A 22 48.11 -8.95 34.69
CA SER A 22 47.02 -9.41 33.84
C SER A 22 46.56 -10.84 34.16
N ALA A 23 45.25 -11.06 34.21
CA ALA A 23 44.62 -12.34 33.88
C ALA A 23 43.20 -12.06 33.34
N LEU A 24 43.01 -12.34 32.05
CA LEU A 24 41.74 -12.24 31.33
C LEU A 24 40.93 -13.52 31.56
N PHE A 25 39.71 -13.39 32.06
CA PHE A 25 38.64 -14.37 31.89
C PHE A 25 37.35 -13.65 31.49
N SER A 26 36.84 -14.07 30.34
CA SER A 26 35.48 -14.00 29.80
C SER A 26 34.40 -13.33 30.66
N GLY A 27 33.93 -12.17 30.20
CA GLY A 27 32.67 -11.56 30.57
C GLY A 27 31.81 -11.35 29.32
N THR A 28 30.60 -11.89 29.37
CA THR A 28 29.44 -11.66 28.52
C THR A 28 29.42 -10.31 27.79
N PHE A 29 29.32 -10.35 26.45
CA PHE A 29 28.94 -9.19 25.65
C PHE A 29 27.51 -8.79 25.99
N VAL A 30 27.36 -7.74 26.80
CA VAL A 30 26.15 -6.91 26.77
C VAL A 30 26.26 -6.10 25.49
N GLY A 31 25.28 -6.28 24.60
CA GLY A 31 25.21 -5.57 23.32
C GLY A 31 25.33 -4.07 23.54
N SER A 32 26.29 -3.46 22.85
CA SER A 32 26.34 -2.01 22.72
C SER A 32 25.11 -1.56 21.95
N HIS A 33 24.22 -0.83 22.59
CA HIS A 33 23.29 0.06 21.90
C HIS A 33 24.14 1.06 21.11
N THR A 34 24.34 0.80 19.82
CA THR A 34 24.77 1.84 18.88
C THR A 34 23.65 2.87 18.84
N GLU A 35 23.87 4.02 19.47
CA GLU A 35 23.03 5.22 19.30
C GLU A 35 22.90 5.49 17.81
N LYS A 36 21.74 5.16 17.21
CA LYS A 36 21.43 5.54 15.83
C LYS A 36 21.39 7.06 15.79
N GLN A 37 22.45 7.68 15.27
CA GLN A 37 22.48 9.11 15.00
C GLN A 37 21.49 9.44 13.88
N VAL A 38 20.86 10.60 13.97
CA VAL A 38 20.02 11.11 12.90
C VAL A 38 20.90 11.41 11.68
N ALA A 39 20.59 10.81 10.53
CA ALA A 39 21.38 11.00 9.33
C ALA A 39 21.29 12.47 8.85
N LYS A 40 22.38 12.98 8.26
CA LYS A 40 22.32 14.24 7.51
C LYS A 40 21.53 14.00 6.22
N ALA A 41 20.62 14.91 5.88
CA ALA A 41 19.81 14.83 4.67
C ALA A 41 20.67 14.49 3.44
N ALA A 42 20.28 13.44 2.71
CA ALA A 42 20.80 13.19 1.39
C ALA A 42 20.37 14.32 0.45
N THR A 43 21.28 14.82 -0.37
CA THR A 43 21.06 16.05 -1.16
C THR A 43 20.71 15.80 -2.62
N LYS A 44 20.28 14.57 -2.98
CA LYS A 44 19.85 14.25 -4.35
C LYS A 44 19.18 12.86 -4.47
N GLU A 45 18.00 12.70 -3.91
CA GLU A 45 17.22 11.45 -3.97
C GLU A 45 15.81 11.74 -4.50
N TRP A 46 15.39 11.00 -5.53
CA TRP A 46 14.18 11.24 -6.34
C TRP A 46 12.90 10.76 -5.67
N SER A 47 11.84 11.55 -5.72
CA SER A 47 10.56 11.26 -5.04
C SER A 47 9.74 10.18 -5.75
N THR A 48 8.81 9.60 -5.00
CA THR A 48 7.73 8.77 -5.53
C THR A 48 6.67 9.65 -6.19
N THR A 49 5.81 9.04 -7.01
CA THR A 49 4.69 9.70 -7.68
C THR A 49 3.46 8.88 -7.36
N ASP A 50 2.43 9.50 -6.77
CA ASP A 50 1.11 8.89 -6.59
C ASP A 50 0.29 9.16 -7.84
N LEU A 51 -0.02 8.11 -8.59
CA LEU A 51 -0.77 8.27 -9.83
C LEU A 51 -2.29 8.23 -9.58
N GLY A 52 -2.78 7.85 -8.41
CA GLY A 52 -4.21 7.78 -8.08
C GLY A 52 -4.85 9.15 -8.04
N VAL A 53 -4.05 10.15 -7.70
CA VAL A 53 -4.41 11.56 -7.75
C VAL A 53 -4.30 12.18 -9.16
N ALA A 54 -3.96 11.42 -10.21
CA ALA A 54 -3.87 11.96 -11.57
C ALA A 54 -5.24 12.40 -12.12
N ASN A 55 -5.31 13.65 -12.59
CA ASN A 55 -6.44 14.17 -13.33
C ASN A 55 -6.18 14.05 -14.84
N ASP A 56 -6.65 12.93 -15.41
CA ASP A 56 -6.48 12.59 -16.84
C ASP A 56 -6.84 13.76 -17.78
N GLU A 57 -7.93 14.48 -17.49
CA GLU A 57 -8.43 15.56 -18.33
C GLU A 57 -7.43 16.74 -18.35
N ARG A 58 -6.96 17.16 -17.18
CA ARG A 58 -6.00 18.26 -17.04
C ARG A 58 -4.62 17.90 -17.55
N LEU A 59 -4.19 16.65 -17.38
CA LEU A 59 -2.93 16.16 -17.94
C LEU A 59 -2.97 16.14 -19.47
N ILE A 60 -4.08 15.72 -20.08
CA ILE A 60 -4.27 15.81 -21.53
C ILE A 60 -4.19 17.28 -22.00
N GLU A 61 -4.81 18.22 -21.28
CA GLU A 61 -4.70 19.65 -21.59
C GLU A 61 -3.26 20.16 -21.48
N LEU A 62 -2.52 19.77 -20.43
CA LEU A 62 -1.10 20.11 -20.26
C LEU A 62 -0.27 19.57 -21.44
N LEU A 63 -0.45 18.30 -21.81
CA LEU A 63 0.26 17.69 -22.93
C LEU A 63 -0.04 18.41 -24.26
N LYS A 64 -1.27 18.85 -24.49
CA LYS A 64 -1.65 19.70 -25.65
C LYS A 64 -1.00 21.09 -25.57
N LYS A 65 -1.06 21.75 -24.41
CA LYS A 65 -0.50 23.10 -24.18
C LYS A 65 1.01 23.11 -24.42
N GLN A 66 1.71 22.05 -24.01
CA GLN A 66 3.16 21.88 -24.15
C GLN A 66 3.58 21.31 -25.52
N GLY A 67 2.63 21.08 -26.43
CA GLY A 67 2.90 20.55 -27.78
C GLY A 67 3.42 19.12 -27.80
N LYS A 68 3.22 18.34 -26.72
CA LYS A 68 3.54 16.90 -26.66
C LYS A 68 2.55 16.06 -27.45
N ILE A 69 1.31 16.53 -27.56
CA ILE A 69 0.29 16.02 -28.47
C ILE A 69 -0.35 17.14 -29.28
N ALA A 70 -0.91 16.80 -30.44
CA ALA A 70 -1.60 17.75 -31.30
C ALA A 70 -2.82 18.35 -30.58
N LYS A 71 -3.12 19.64 -30.84
CA LYS A 71 -4.27 20.32 -30.22
C LYS A 71 -5.60 19.67 -30.59
N ASP A 72 -5.67 19.14 -31.81
CA ASP A 72 -6.77 18.39 -32.40
C ASP A 72 -6.57 16.87 -32.35
N ALA A 73 -5.64 16.38 -31.51
CA ALA A 73 -5.46 14.94 -31.27
C ALA A 73 -6.81 14.28 -30.94
N SER A 74 -7.07 13.16 -31.60
CA SER A 74 -8.24 12.33 -31.33
C SER A 74 -8.22 11.80 -29.89
N PRO A 75 -9.38 11.42 -29.32
CA PRO A 75 -9.44 10.86 -27.97
C PRO A 75 -8.47 9.69 -27.77
N ALA A 76 -8.42 8.77 -28.72
CA ALA A 76 -7.53 7.61 -28.68
C ALA A 76 -6.04 8.02 -28.69
N GLU A 77 -5.67 9.05 -29.45
CA GLU A 77 -4.30 9.59 -29.44
C GLU A 77 -3.96 10.27 -28.11
N ALA A 78 -4.91 11.04 -27.56
CA ALA A 78 -4.74 11.72 -26.28
C ALA A 78 -4.61 10.72 -25.12
N GLU A 79 -5.46 9.70 -25.07
CA GLU A 79 -5.41 8.65 -24.04
C GLU A 79 -4.12 7.83 -24.14
N LYS A 80 -3.70 7.46 -25.35
CA LYS A 80 -2.44 6.75 -25.56
C LYS A 80 -1.24 7.59 -25.09
N ALA A 81 -1.24 8.88 -25.36
CA ALA A 81 -0.18 9.77 -24.91
C ALA A 81 -0.19 9.97 -23.40
N LEU A 82 -1.36 10.11 -22.78
CA LEU A 82 -1.52 10.17 -21.34
C LEU A 82 -0.95 8.90 -20.68
N LYS A 83 -1.36 7.70 -21.13
CA LYS A 83 -0.81 6.43 -20.61
C LYS A 83 0.70 6.34 -20.77
N THR A 84 1.23 6.82 -21.91
CA THR A 84 2.69 6.85 -22.13
C THR A 84 3.38 7.79 -21.14
N PHE A 85 2.82 8.97 -20.91
CA PHE A 85 3.33 9.95 -19.96
C PHE A 85 3.30 9.43 -18.52
N LEU A 86 2.16 8.89 -18.07
CA LEU A 86 2.00 8.35 -16.71
C LEU A 86 2.91 7.14 -16.46
N LYS A 87 3.05 6.25 -17.46
CA LYS A 87 3.99 5.14 -17.38
C LYS A 87 5.44 5.62 -17.26
N ALA A 88 5.84 6.63 -18.03
CA ALA A 88 7.17 7.21 -17.94
C ALA A 88 7.41 7.90 -16.59
N LYS A 89 6.42 8.63 -16.08
CA LYS A 89 6.42 9.26 -14.75
C LYS A 89 6.67 8.22 -13.65
N ASN A 90 5.99 7.07 -13.74
CA ASN A 90 6.18 6.01 -12.76
C ASN A 90 7.51 5.26 -12.85
N GLN A 91 8.04 5.12 -14.07
CA GLN A 91 9.31 4.45 -14.35
C GLN A 91 10.52 5.36 -14.16
N ALA A 92 10.30 6.63 -13.79
CA ALA A 92 11.36 7.56 -13.46
C ALA A 92 12.25 6.99 -12.33
N PRO A 93 13.54 7.35 -12.26
CA PRO A 93 14.45 6.79 -11.29
C PRO A 93 13.92 6.98 -9.86
N LYS A 94 13.53 5.90 -9.18
CA LYS A 94 13.17 5.91 -7.76
C LYS A 94 14.38 5.50 -6.93
N THR A 95 14.55 6.08 -5.75
CA THR A 95 15.60 5.64 -4.82
C THR A 95 15.08 4.42 -4.06
N LYS A 96 15.74 3.26 -4.17
CA LYS A 96 15.37 2.04 -3.42
C LYS A 96 15.41 2.31 -1.91
N GLY A 97 14.45 1.77 -1.15
CA GLY A 97 14.31 1.98 0.30
C GLY A 97 13.48 3.21 0.71
N PHE A 98 12.82 3.85 -0.26
CA PHE A 98 11.91 4.99 -0.09
C PHE A 98 10.50 4.68 -0.58
N GLU A 99 10.22 3.40 -0.82
CA GLU A 99 8.91 2.93 -1.25
C GLU A 99 7.91 3.15 -0.12
N SER A 100 6.66 3.41 -0.51
CA SER A 100 5.50 3.45 0.36
C SER A 100 5.24 2.04 0.87
N ASP A 101 6.07 1.56 1.78
CA ASP A 101 5.79 0.33 2.48
C ASP A 101 4.45 0.55 3.18
N VAL A 102 3.42 -0.17 2.74
CA VAL A 102 2.20 -0.37 3.52
C VAL A 102 2.69 -0.79 4.90
N LEU A 103 2.27 -0.09 5.96
CA LEU A 103 2.67 -0.46 7.31
C LEU A 103 2.38 -1.95 7.49
N GLU A 104 3.44 -2.77 7.56
CA GLU A 104 3.25 -4.20 7.77
C GLU A 104 2.48 -4.33 9.09
N VAL A 105 1.30 -4.94 9.02
CA VAL A 105 0.63 -5.42 10.23
C VAL A 105 1.65 -6.32 10.92
N PRO A 106 2.10 -6.01 12.15
CA PRO A 106 3.18 -6.77 12.76
C PRO A 106 2.84 -8.26 12.74
N LYS A 107 3.61 -9.06 12.00
CA LYS A 107 3.40 -10.52 11.85
C LYS A 107 3.48 -11.28 13.19
N GLY A 108 3.78 -10.60 14.30
CA GLY A 108 3.71 -11.10 15.68
C GLY A 108 2.40 -10.83 16.45
N LYS A 109 1.44 -10.08 15.90
CA LYS A 109 0.10 -9.87 16.47
C LYS A 109 -1.03 -10.25 15.50
N SER A 110 -0.76 -11.12 14.52
CA SER A 110 -1.79 -11.95 13.92
C SER A 110 -2.30 -12.93 14.99
N ASN A 111 -3.12 -12.42 15.90
CA ASN A 111 -4.15 -13.25 16.46
C ASN A 111 -4.97 -13.64 15.23
N THR A 112 -4.99 -14.93 14.90
CA THR A 112 -5.86 -15.55 13.89
C THR A 112 -7.36 -15.35 14.17
N ASN A 113 -7.70 -14.44 15.09
CA ASN A 113 -9.01 -14.01 15.56
C ASN A 113 -9.18 -12.47 15.59
N ALA A 114 -8.20 -11.66 15.17
CA ALA A 114 -8.30 -10.19 15.16
C ALA A 114 -8.79 -9.69 13.79
N ASN A 115 -10.01 -10.08 13.39
CA ASN A 115 -10.67 -9.45 12.25
C ASN A 115 -11.35 -8.17 12.74
N GLY A 116 -11.21 -7.06 12.02
CA GLY A 116 -11.80 -5.76 12.43
C GLY A 116 -13.31 -5.85 12.66
N LEU A 117 -13.95 -6.75 11.92
CA LEU A 117 -15.36 -7.09 12.03
C LEU A 117 -15.76 -7.72 13.39
N THR A 118 -14.82 -8.28 14.16
CA THR A 118 -15.08 -8.90 15.48
C THR A 118 -15.01 -7.94 16.66
N ASN A 119 -14.47 -6.72 16.46
CA ASN A 119 -14.30 -5.72 17.52
C ASN A 119 -15.54 -4.80 17.72
N GLY A 120 -16.56 -4.94 16.86
CA GLY A 120 -17.89 -4.37 17.11
C GLY A 120 -18.68 -5.16 18.17
N LYS A 121 -19.89 -4.74 18.53
CA LYS A 121 -20.78 -5.46 19.51
C LYS A 121 -21.22 -6.88 19.06
N GLY A 122 -20.56 -7.48 18.08
CA GLY A 122 -20.65 -8.89 17.71
C GLY A 122 -21.85 -9.28 16.84
N ASN A 123 -21.61 -10.27 15.97
CA ASN A 123 -22.55 -11.22 15.34
C ASN A 123 -24.02 -10.74 15.26
N LYS A 124 -24.29 -9.76 14.39
CA LYS A 124 -25.63 -9.18 14.15
C LYS A 124 -26.54 -10.09 13.30
N LEU A 125 -26.23 -11.39 13.27
CA LEU A 125 -27.03 -12.40 12.58
C LEU A 125 -28.40 -12.55 13.26
N GLY A 126 -29.46 -12.65 12.44
CA GLY A 126 -30.83 -12.85 12.93
C GLY A 126 -31.61 -11.56 13.23
N GLN A 127 -31.02 -10.38 13.03
CA GLN A 127 -31.76 -9.10 13.07
C GLN A 127 -32.68 -8.89 11.86
N ALA A 128 -32.52 -9.68 10.80
CA ALA A 128 -33.25 -9.57 9.54
C ALA A 128 -34.59 -10.35 9.46
N ASN A 129 -35.13 -10.83 10.59
CA ASN A 129 -36.33 -11.67 10.60
C ASN A 129 -37.64 -10.92 10.30
N LYS A 130 -37.64 -9.58 10.33
CA LYS A 130 -38.78 -8.74 9.97
C LYS A 130 -39.01 -8.72 8.46
N SER A 131 -40.26 -8.58 8.03
CA SER A 131 -40.60 -8.42 6.61
C SER A 131 -40.23 -7.03 6.06
N THR A 132 -40.36 -5.99 6.87
CA THR A 132 -39.92 -4.61 6.57
C THR A 132 -38.47 -4.40 6.96
N VAL A 133 -37.79 -3.48 6.26
CA VAL A 133 -36.45 -3.00 6.59
C VAL A 133 -36.59 -1.57 7.09
N ASP A 134 -36.18 -1.34 8.33
CA ASP A 134 -36.20 -0.02 8.95
C ASP A 134 -34.98 0.78 8.45
N SER A 135 -35.06 2.12 8.42
CA SER A 135 -33.92 3.00 8.12
C SER A 135 -32.77 2.81 9.10
N VAL A 136 -31.56 3.25 8.72
CA VAL A 136 -30.37 3.17 9.57
C VAL A 136 -30.62 3.88 10.91
N GLU A 137 -30.37 3.16 12.00
CA GLU A 137 -30.39 3.72 13.34
C GLU A 137 -28.94 4.00 13.76
N LYS A 138 -28.56 5.27 13.87
CA LYS A 138 -27.20 5.66 14.23
C LYS A 138 -26.84 5.20 15.64
N GLU A 139 -25.66 4.59 15.78
CA GLU A 139 -25.08 4.30 17.09
C GLU A 139 -24.14 5.42 17.53
N ASN A 140 -24.26 5.86 18.79
CA ASN A 140 -23.30 6.77 19.38
C ASN A 140 -22.04 6.00 19.80
N TYR A 141 -20.87 6.47 19.37
CA TYR A 141 -19.60 5.98 19.86
C TYR A 141 -19.30 6.54 21.26
N ASN A 142 -19.05 5.65 22.22
CA ASN A 142 -18.74 6.00 23.61
C ASN A 142 -17.34 5.50 24.05
N GLY A 143 -16.53 5.03 23.09
CA GLY A 143 -15.17 4.57 23.36
C GLY A 143 -14.15 5.71 23.41
N SER A 144 -12.87 5.36 23.46
CA SER A 144 -11.77 6.32 23.43
C SER A 144 -11.61 6.92 22.03
N VAL A 145 -11.47 8.24 21.95
CA VAL A 145 -11.17 8.93 20.69
C VAL A 145 -9.67 9.12 20.57
N ARG A 146 -9.05 8.56 19.53
CA ARG A 146 -7.68 8.88 19.16
C ARG A 146 -7.66 10.25 18.46
N LYS A 147 -6.77 11.12 18.90
CA LYS A 147 -6.63 12.48 18.38
C LYS A 147 -5.18 12.70 18.00
N ASP A 148 -4.92 12.74 16.71
CA ASP A 148 -3.58 12.95 16.18
C ASP A 148 -3.39 14.42 15.81
N LYS A 149 -2.16 14.91 16.00
CA LYS A 149 -1.76 16.24 15.59
C LYS A 149 -1.04 16.19 14.25
N VAL A 150 -1.48 17.00 13.31
CA VAL A 150 -0.89 17.09 11.97
C VAL A 150 -0.19 18.43 11.80
N LEU A 151 1.11 18.39 11.52
CA LEU A 151 1.89 19.58 11.20
C LEU A 151 1.70 19.91 9.72
N VAL A 152 1.10 21.07 9.42
CA VAL A 152 0.92 21.53 8.04
C VAL A 152 1.79 22.75 7.77
N LEU A 153 2.69 22.67 6.80
CA LEU A 153 3.60 23.75 6.44
C LEU A 153 3.29 24.28 5.03
N ALA A 154 2.88 25.55 4.92
CA ALA A 154 2.66 26.21 3.64
C ALA A 154 3.93 26.93 3.16
N ILE A 155 4.34 26.72 1.91
CA ILE A 155 5.55 27.29 1.32
C ILE A 155 5.37 27.71 -0.15
N ASP A 156 5.72 28.97 -0.46
CA ASP A 156 5.68 29.52 -1.82
C ASP A 156 7.09 29.68 -2.42
N PHE A 157 7.15 30.05 -3.70
CA PHE A 157 8.40 30.20 -4.44
C PHE A 157 8.71 31.67 -4.75
N PRO A 158 9.99 32.05 -4.87
CA PRO A 158 10.37 33.42 -5.23
C PRO A 158 9.90 33.85 -6.63
N ASP A 159 9.64 32.90 -7.53
CA ASP A 159 9.11 33.10 -8.88
C ASP A 159 7.62 32.76 -9.04
N TYR A 160 7.01 32.17 -8.03
CA TYR A 160 5.58 31.84 -8.00
C TYR A 160 5.06 31.97 -6.57
N ALA A 161 4.49 33.12 -6.26
CA ALA A 161 3.92 33.38 -4.93
C ALA A 161 2.58 32.65 -4.76
N LYS A 162 2.17 32.41 -3.51
CA LYS A 162 0.80 31.98 -3.21
C LYS A 162 -0.26 32.89 -3.87
N SER A 163 -1.45 32.36 -4.08
CA SER A 163 -2.61 33.00 -4.70
C SER A 163 -2.32 33.54 -6.11
N SER A 164 -1.34 32.95 -6.82
CA SER A 164 -1.03 33.28 -8.21
C SER A 164 -1.76 32.38 -9.22
N ILE A 165 -2.48 31.36 -8.75
CA ILE A 165 -3.33 30.50 -9.57
C ILE A 165 -4.44 31.34 -10.21
N THR A 166 -4.78 31.05 -11.46
CA THR A 166 -5.87 31.70 -12.19
C THR A 166 -7.10 30.79 -12.30
N LYS A 167 -8.25 31.40 -12.57
CA LYS A 167 -9.53 30.67 -12.67
C LYS A 167 -9.56 29.63 -13.79
N GLU A 168 -8.77 29.84 -14.83
CA GLU A 168 -8.67 28.92 -15.97
C GLU A 168 -7.83 27.67 -15.64
N GLU A 169 -7.00 27.73 -14.60
CA GLU A 169 -6.06 26.68 -14.25
C GLU A 169 -6.64 25.61 -13.32
N THR A 170 -7.69 25.94 -12.55
CA THR A 170 -8.27 25.00 -11.59
C THR A 170 -9.77 25.21 -11.39
N ASP A 171 -10.48 24.12 -11.11
CA ASP A 171 -11.86 24.17 -10.67
C ASP A 171 -11.98 24.55 -9.18
N MET A 172 -10.90 24.37 -8.42
CA MET A 172 -10.76 24.72 -6.99
C MET A 172 -10.30 26.16 -6.76
N PHE A 173 -10.79 27.09 -7.57
CA PHE A 173 -10.28 28.46 -7.63
C PHE A 173 -10.78 29.36 -6.47
N TYR A 174 -9.85 30.08 -5.85
CA TYR A 174 -10.13 31.21 -4.95
C TYR A 174 -9.29 32.42 -5.36
N GLU A 175 -9.82 33.64 -5.13
CA GLU A 175 -9.03 34.87 -5.35
C GLU A 175 -7.85 34.98 -4.37
N ASP A 176 -8.00 34.42 -3.17
CA ASP A 176 -6.93 34.34 -2.17
C ASP A 176 -7.03 33.04 -1.35
N TYR A 177 -5.97 32.23 -1.43
CA TYR A 177 -5.80 31.01 -0.65
C TYR A 177 -5.23 31.35 0.73
N THR A 178 -6.10 31.90 1.56
CA THR A 178 -5.72 32.36 2.90
C THR A 178 -5.29 31.20 3.79
N HIS A 179 -4.51 31.51 4.82
CA HIS A 179 -4.20 30.54 5.88
C HIS A 179 -5.49 29.96 6.53
N GLU A 180 -6.51 30.80 6.74
CA GLU A 180 -7.79 30.38 7.30
C GLU A 180 -8.54 29.39 6.38
N HIS A 181 -8.39 29.51 5.06
CA HIS A 181 -8.94 28.54 4.12
C HIS A 181 -8.38 27.13 4.41
N PHE A 182 -7.06 26.96 4.46
CA PHE A 182 -6.43 25.66 4.74
C PHE A 182 -6.74 25.17 6.15
N GLN A 183 -6.72 26.05 7.14
CA GLN A 183 -7.07 25.68 8.53
C GLN A 183 -8.49 25.10 8.61
N ASN A 184 -9.46 25.70 7.91
CA ASN A 184 -10.84 25.21 7.88
C ASN A 184 -10.99 23.96 7.00
N MET A 185 -10.30 23.89 5.87
CA MET A 185 -10.37 22.74 4.97
C MET A 185 -9.82 21.47 5.61
N ILE A 186 -8.74 21.57 6.37
CA ILE A 186 -8.09 20.42 7.01
C ILE A 186 -8.73 20.14 8.38
N PHE A 187 -8.83 21.15 9.25
CA PHE A 187 -9.19 20.97 10.67
C PHE A 187 -10.54 21.56 11.07
N GLY A 188 -11.28 22.17 10.13
CA GLY A 188 -12.52 22.89 10.41
C GLY A 188 -13.62 21.95 10.93
N PRO A 189 -14.14 22.14 12.16
CA PRO A 189 -15.17 21.25 12.72
C PRO A 189 -16.52 21.40 12.01
N ASN A 190 -16.70 22.46 11.23
CA ASN A 190 -17.93 22.78 10.50
C ASN A 190 -17.75 22.74 8.98
N GLY A 191 -16.62 22.21 8.50
CA GLY A 191 -16.27 22.22 7.08
C GLY A 191 -15.57 23.51 6.64
N TYR A 192 -15.52 23.73 5.33
CA TYR A 192 -14.92 24.91 4.72
C TYR A 192 -15.80 25.46 3.58
N THR A 193 -15.64 26.73 3.24
CA THR A 193 -16.38 27.33 2.11
C THR A 193 -15.67 26.98 0.80
N GLY A 194 -16.35 26.22 -0.06
CA GLY A 194 -15.90 25.86 -1.41
C GLY A 194 -15.93 27.04 -2.40
N PRO A 195 -15.37 26.87 -3.62
CA PRO A 195 -15.30 27.92 -4.64
C PRO A 195 -16.68 28.45 -5.10
N ASN A 196 -17.72 27.64 -4.95
CA ASN A 196 -19.10 27.98 -5.27
C ASN A 196 -19.85 28.64 -4.10
N GLY A 197 -19.16 28.96 -3.00
CA GLY A 197 -19.74 29.55 -1.79
C GLY A 197 -20.54 28.57 -0.92
N LYS A 198 -20.55 27.26 -1.25
CA LYS A 198 -21.20 26.23 -0.44
C LYS A 198 -20.25 25.71 0.63
N ASN A 199 -20.82 25.20 1.72
CA ASN A 199 -20.04 24.49 2.73
C ASN A 199 -19.68 23.09 2.23
N MET A 200 -18.40 22.74 2.30
CA MET A 200 -17.80 21.46 1.91
C MET A 200 -17.25 20.76 3.16
N ILE A 201 -17.13 19.43 3.10
CA ILE A 201 -16.62 18.62 4.21
C ILE A 201 -15.11 18.87 4.40
N SER A 202 -14.67 19.10 5.64
CA SER A 202 -13.23 19.16 5.95
C SER A 202 -12.64 17.76 6.06
N MET A 203 -11.31 17.63 5.93
CA MET A 203 -10.61 16.37 6.20
C MET A 203 -10.92 15.83 7.61
N LYS A 204 -10.96 16.71 8.62
CA LYS A 204 -11.40 16.34 9.97
C LYS A 204 -12.79 15.71 10.00
N GLN A 205 -13.77 16.36 9.40
CA GLN A 205 -15.14 15.83 9.36
C GLN A 205 -15.21 14.51 8.57
N TYR A 206 -14.41 14.37 7.51
CA TYR A 206 -14.30 13.13 6.75
C TYR A 206 -13.85 11.97 7.66
N TYR A 207 -12.74 12.13 8.37
CA TYR A 207 -12.21 11.11 9.27
C TYR A 207 -13.11 10.84 10.48
N GLU A 208 -13.75 11.86 11.05
CA GLU A 208 -14.76 11.68 12.09
C GLU A 208 -15.96 10.88 11.58
N ALA A 209 -16.40 11.10 10.33
CA ALA A 209 -17.47 10.32 9.72
C ALA A 209 -17.05 8.87 9.45
N GLN A 210 -15.89 8.64 8.84
CA GLN A 210 -15.41 7.29 8.48
C GLN A 210 -15.08 6.43 9.70
N SER A 211 -14.53 7.03 10.75
CA SER A 211 -14.18 6.33 12.00
C SER A 211 -15.32 6.22 13.00
N GLY A 212 -16.52 6.72 12.66
CA GLY A 212 -17.65 6.78 13.59
C GLY A 212 -17.36 7.59 14.85
N GLY A 213 -16.53 8.63 14.75
CA GLY A 213 -16.11 9.48 15.86
C GLY A 213 -15.02 8.90 16.75
N SER A 214 -14.40 7.78 16.37
CA SER A 214 -13.31 7.16 17.16
C SER A 214 -11.92 7.72 16.84
N TYR A 215 -11.78 8.44 15.73
CA TYR A 215 -10.55 9.09 15.29
C TYR A 215 -10.84 10.51 14.81
N THR A 216 -9.96 11.44 15.14
CA THR A 216 -10.03 12.84 14.69
C THR A 216 -8.63 13.41 14.55
N VAL A 217 -8.51 14.44 13.71
CA VAL A 217 -7.27 15.19 13.50
C VAL A 217 -7.41 16.61 14.03
N ASP A 218 -6.29 17.15 14.48
CA ASP A 218 -6.16 18.55 14.89
C ASP A 218 -4.78 19.06 14.51
N GLY A 219 -4.59 20.38 14.49
CA GLY A 219 -3.34 20.94 14.04
C GLY A 219 -3.43 22.41 13.71
N THR A 220 -2.32 22.94 13.24
CA THR A 220 -2.22 24.33 12.82
C THR A 220 -1.45 24.38 11.52
N VAL A 221 -1.96 25.14 10.56
CA VAL A 221 -1.22 25.49 9.36
C VAL A 221 -0.15 26.52 9.76
N ALA A 222 1.06 26.41 9.24
CA ALA A 222 2.14 27.36 9.52
C ALA A 222 2.73 27.90 8.22
N GLY A 223 3.35 29.08 8.30
CA GLY A 223 3.75 29.86 7.12
C GLY A 223 2.63 30.83 6.67
N TRP A 224 2.63 31.30 5.43
CA TRP A 224 3.48 30.91 4.32
C TRP A 224 4.96 31.26 4.54
N TYR A 225 5.83 30.28 4.32
CA TYR A 225 7.25 30.51 4.13
C TYR A 225 7.53 30.72 2.63
N THR A 226 8.69 31.29 2.30
CA THR A 226 9.13 31.40 0.90
C THR A 226 10.40 30.61 0.71
N ALA A 227 10.44 29.73 -0.29
CA ALA A 227 11.58 28.92 -0.66
C ALA A 227 12.79 29.76 -1.11
N ASP A 228 13.99 29.22 -0.97
CA ASP A 228 15.25 29.86 -1.32
C ASP A 228 15.52 29.79 -2.84
N HIS A 229 14.84 28.87 -3.56
CA HIS A 229 14.98 28.65 -4.99
C HIS A 229 13.64 28.71 -5.76
N PRO A 230 13.67 28.94 -7.08
CA PRO A 230 12.48 28.90 -7.94
C PRO A 230 11.76 27.54 -7.95
N ALA A 231 10.47 27.51 -8.30
CA ALA A 231 9.64 26.30 -8.34
C ALA A 231 10.31 25.14 -9.11
N ALA A 232 10.85 25.43 -10.31
CA ALA A 232 11.53 24.46 -11.17
C ALA A 232 12.78 23.80 -10.57
N TYR A 233 13.35 24.36 -9.49
CA TYR A 233 14.44 23.72 -8.75
C TYR A 233 13.95 22.50 -7.96
N TYR A 234 12.71 22.53 -7.50
CA TYR A 234 12.09 21.48 -6.68
C TYR A 234 11.20 20.56 -7.53
N GLY A 235 10.24 21.11 -8.28
CA GLY A 235 9.28 20.33 -9.07
C GLY A 235 9.81 19.87 -10.43
N GLY A 236 10.62 20.69 -11.11
CA GLY A 236 10.99 20.46 -12.52
C GLY A 236 11.54 19.06 -12.85
N ASN A 237 10.86 18.34 -13.73
CA ASN A 237 11.12 16.92 -14.01
C ASN A 237 12.56 16.58 -14.47
N TYR A 238 13.06 15.40 -14.06
CA TYR A 238 14.36 14.86 -14.44
C TYR A 238 14.33 13.32 -14.59
N PRO A 239 15.12 12.70 -15.51
CA PRO A 239 15.98 13.32 -16.52
C PRO A 239 15.25 13.84 -17.76
N ALA A 240 13.95 13.58 -17.84
CA ALA A 240 13.09 13.95 -18.95
C ALA A 240 11.85 14.72 -18.44
N PRO A 241 11.09 15.40 -19.34
CA PRO A 241 9.89 16.16 -18.96
C PRO A 241 8.75 15.33 -18.36
N ASP A 242 8.82 14.01 -18.46
CA ASP A 242 7.92 13.00 -17.89
C ASP A 242 8.64 12.18 -16.80
N GLY A 243 9.75 12.70 -16.26
CA GLY A 243 10.49 12.11 -15.15
C GLY A 243 9.93 12.52 -13.78
N ALA A 244 10.64 12.10 -12.73
CA ALA A 244 10.29 12.42 -11.35
C ALA A 244 10.65 13.87 -11.01
N ASP A 245 10.02 14.39 -9.95
CA ASP A 245 10.31 15.70 -9.40
C ASP A 245 11.77 15.80 -8.98
N ARG A 246 12.38 16.96 -9.21
CA ARG A 246 13.82 17.12 -9.03
C ARG A 246 14.28 16.98 -7.59
N ASN A 247 13.53 17.59 -6.68
CA ASN A 247 13.96 17.83 -5.30
C ASN A 247 12.79 18.21 -4.36
N ALA A 248 11.63 17.55 -4.47
CA ALA A 248 10.49 17.78 -3.57
C ALA A 248 10.89 17.62 -2.09
N ARG A 249 11.68 16.58 -1.74
CA ARG A 249 12.24 16.40 -0.38
C ARG A 249 13.04 17.60 0.11
N GLY A 250 13.81 18.23 -0.77
CA GLY A 250 14.57 19.43 -0.44
C GLY A 250 13.67 20.60 -0.03
N LEU A 251 12.49 20.73 -0.67
CA LEU A 251 11.49 21.74 -0.29
C LEU A 251 10.94 21.46 1.12
N VAL A 252 10.61 20.20 1.42
CA VAL A 252 10.09 19.79 2.74
C VAL A 252 11.11 20.06 3.85
N VAL A 253 12.38 19.68 3.64
CA VAL A 253 13.47 19.98 4.59
C VAL A 253 13.62 21.48 4.81
N GLU A 254 13.47 22.26 3.75
CA GLU A 254 13.56 23.70 3.83
C GLU A 254 12.38 24.34 4.58
N ALA A 255 11.16 23.86 4.33
CA ALA A 255 9.96 24.26 5.07
C ALA A 255 10.13 23.97 6.57
N LEU A 256 10.58 22.76 6.93
CA LEU A 256 10.88 22.38 8.32
C LEU A 256 11.94 23.30 8.96
N LYS A 257 13.00 23.66 8.23
CA LYS A 257 14.05 24.57 8.69
C LYS A 257 13.53 25.99 8.92
N LYS A 258 12.57 26.45 8.12
CA LYS A 258 11.92 27.77 8.30
C LYS A 258 10.92 27.71 9.47
N ALA A 259 10.15 26.63 9.57
CA ALA A 259 9.24 26.36 10.67
C ALA A 259 9.92 26.29 12.04
N ALA A 260 11.10 25.67 12.13
CA ALA A 260 11.88 25.63 13.37
C ALA A 260 12.36 27.01 13.87
N LYS A 261 12.26 28.05 13.04
CA LYS A 261 12.57 29.45 13.41
C LYS A 261 11.32 30.29 13.66
N ASP A 262 10.13 29.74 13.41
CA ASP A 262 8.87 30.43 13.65
C ASP A 262 8.55 30.43 15.15
N PRO A 263 8.56 31.59 15.84
CA PRO A 263 8.30 31.63 17.27
C PRO A 263 6.84 31.33 17.64
N SER A 264 5.92 31.28 16.66
CA SER A 264 4.52 30.94 16.86
C SER A 264 4.22 29.44 16.83
N LEU A 265 5.22 28.62 16.43
CA LEU A 265 5.08 27.18 16.26
C LEU A 265 6.01 26.42 17.21
N ASN A 266 5.45 25.51 18.01
CA ASN A 266 6.24 24.56 18.80
C ASN A 266 6.26 23.20 18.12
N LEU A 267 7.37 22.85 17.45
CA LEU A 267 7.47 21.56 16.73
C LEU A 267 7.40 20.33 17.64
N ALA A 268 7.77 20.46 18.91
CA ALA A 268 7.69 19.36 19.89
C ALA A 268 6.25 18.94 20.19
N ASP A 269 5.26 19.75 19.82
CA ASP A 269 3.84 19.43 20.01
C ASP A 269 3.32 18.39 19.00
N TYR A 270 4.09 18.10 17.95
CA TYR A 270 3.75 17.19 16.84
C TYR A 270 4.54 15.87 16.90
N ASP A 271 5.13 15.56 18.05
CA ASP A 271 5.79 14.30 18.39
C ASP A 271 5.12 13.81 19.66
N ALA A 272 4.12 12.94 19.50
CA ALA A 272 3.27 12.45 20.56
C ALA A 272 2.91 10.96 20.43
N TRP A 273 3.20 10.35 19.28
CA TRP A 273 2.85 8.96 18.99
C TRP A 273 4.07 8.11 18.61
N ASP A 274 4.40 7.15 19.48
CA ASP A 274 5.41 6.13 19.23
C ASP A 274 4.84 4.99 18.39
N ARG A 275 4.83 5.21 17.07
CA ARG A 275 4.30 4.26 16.08
C ARG A 275 4.89 2.85 16.21
N ASP A 276 6.18 2.76 16.52
CA ASP A 276 6.94 1.51 16.48
C ASP A 276 7.11 0.87 17.86
N ASP A 277 6.60 1.50 18.94
CA ASP A 277 6.92 1.14 20.33
C ASP A 277 8.44 0.95 20.48
N TYR A 278 9.23 1.95 20.06
CA TYR A 278 10.67 1.78 19.84
C TYR A 278 11.43 1.35 21.11
N ASN A 279 10.85 1.65 22.28
CA ASN A 279 11.40 1.31 23.59
C ASN A 279 10.82 0.01 24.19
N GLY A 280 9.79 -0.58 23.55
CA GLY A 280 9.19 -1.86 23.89
C GLY A 280 8.40 -1.86 25.20
N ASN A 281 7.84 -0.72 25.62
CA ASN A 281 7.08 -0.59 26.86
C ASN A 281 5.56 -0.77 26.66
N GLY A 282 5.09 -0.86 25.41
CA GLY A 282 3.68 -1.02 25.04
C GLY A 282 2.84 0.26 25.17
N VAL A 283 3.46 1.42 25.31
CA VAL A 283 2.82 2.75 25.43
C VAL A 283 3.07 3.52 24.13
N TYR A 284 2.09 3.52 23.25
CA TYR A 284 2.19 4.22 21.96
C TYR A 284 1.90 5.72 22.07
N ASN A 285 1.14 6.16 23.08
CA ASN A 285 0.81 7.57 23.29
C ASN A 285 1.90 8.29 24.09
N GLU A 286 3.12 8.28 23.56
CA GLU A 286 4.28 8.99 24.08
C GLU A 286 5.19 9.45 22.92
N PRO A 287 6.02 10.49 23.10
CA PRO A 287 6.90 10.97 22.05
C PRO A 287 8.00 9.96 21.74
N ASP A 288 8.25 9.74 20.45
CA ASP A 288 9.33 8.89 19.96
C ASP A 288 10.48 9.69 19.36
N GLY A 289 10.40 11.01 19.32
CA GLY A 289 11.43 11.86 18.73
C GLY A 289 11.26 12.12 17.25
N ILE A 290 10.14 11.75 16.64
CA ILE A 290 9.81 11.94 15.23
C ILE A 290 8.48 12.72 15.14
N ILE A 291 8.35 13.61 14.15
CA ILE A 291 7.06 14.24 13.86
C ILE A 291 6.06 13.16 13.43
N ASP A 292 4.91 13.07 14.12
CA ASP A 292 3.88 12.05 13.93
C ASP A 292 3.30 12.09 12.50
N HIS A 293 2.90 13.28 12.05
CA HIS A 293 2.26 13.53 10.75
C HIS A 293 2.70 14.88 10.18
N LEU A 294 3.20 14.90 8.94
CA LEU A 294 3.72 16.10 8.27
C LEU A 294 3.12 16.26 6.87
N MET A 295 2.37 17.35 6.68
CA MET A 295 1.85 17.79 5.37
C MET A 295 2.54 19.07 4.93
N VAL A 296 2.81 19.20 3.63
CA VAL A 296 3.42 20.40 3.06
C VAL A 296 2.56 20.90 1.90
N ILE A 297 2.10 22.15 2.01
CA ILE A 297 1.34 22.80 0.94
C ILE A 297 2.29 23.67 0.14
N HIS A 298 2.46 23.41 -1.15
CA HIS A 298 3.23 24.28 -2.04
C HIS A 298 2.32 25.21 -2.84
N SER A 299 2.78 26.43 -3.15
CA SER A 299 2.02 27.34 -4.02
C SER A 299 1.89 26.79 -5.45
N GLY A 300 0.79 27.13 -6.12
CA GLY A 300 0.49 26.67 -7.49
C GLY A 300 -0.28 25.35 -7.54
N ALA A 301 -0.78 25.02 -8.74
CA ALA A 301 -1.49 23.78 -9.01
C ALA A 301 -0.53 22.59 -9.10
N GLY A 302 -0.99 21.41 -8.68
CA GLY A 302 -0.22 20.16 -8.76
C GLY A 302 -0.01 19.72 -10.20
N GLU A 303 1.14 19.11 -10.50
CA GLU A 303 1.45 18.62 -11.84
C GLU A 303 0.45 17.52 -12.28
N GLU A 304 -0.02 16.69 -11.35
CA GLU A 304 -1.04 15.66 -11.54
C GLU A 304 -2.37 16.24 -12.05
N ALA A 305 -2.61 17.53 -11.80
CA ALA A 305 -3.76 18.31 -12.26
C ALA A 305 -3.36 19.33 -13.35
N GLY A 306 -2.25 19.11 -14.05
CA GLY A 306 -1.80 19.92 -15.18
C GLY A 306 -0.84 21.06 -14.83
N GLY A 307 -0.52 21.28 -13.55
CA GLY A 307 0.51 22.21 -13.08
C GLY A 307 0.25 23.70 -13.34
N GLY A 308 -0.92 24.08 -13.86
CA GLY A 308 -1.30 25.45 -14.16
C GLY A 308 -0.27 26.20 -15.04
N SER A 309 0.26 27.30 -14.51
CA SER A 309 1.28 28.14 -15.17
C SER A 309 2.69 27.58 -15.01
N LEU A 310 2.93 26.75 -13.98
CA LEU A 310 4.20 26.05 -13.78
C LEU A 310 4.33 24.84 -14.74
N GLY A 311 3.21 24.21 -15.12
CA GLY A 311 3.22 23.04 -16.00
C GLY A 311 4.08 21.91 -15.41
N PHE A 312 5.05 21.41 -16.18
CA PHE A 312 6.00 20.37 -15.72
C PHE A 312 7.01 20.84 -14.67
N ASP A 313 7.01 22.12 -14.31
CA ASP A 313 7.82 22.66 -13.20
C ASP A 313 7.06 22.67 -11.86
N ALA A 314 5.77 22.33 -11.86
CA ALA A 314 5.00 22.07 -10.65
C ALA A 314 5.48 20.79 -9.96
N ILE A 315 5.19 20.66 -8.66
CA ILE A 315 5.40 19.41 -7.92
C ILE A 315 4.20 18.50 -8.18
N TRP A 316 4.43 17.20 -8.26
CA TRP A 316 3.38 16.20 -8.31
C TRP A 316 3.03 15.76 -6.89
N SER A 317 1.75 15.81 -6.50
CA SER A 317 1.32 15.47 -5.13
C SER A 317 1.63 14.02 -4.76
N HIS A 318 2.22 13.80 -3.58
CA HIS A 318 2.56 12.45 -3.13
C HIS A 318 2.87 12.37 -1.63
N ARG A 319 2.82 11.14 -1.12
CA ARG A 319 3.45 10.71 0.14
C ARG A 319 4.81 10.06 -0.09
N SER A 320 5.81 10.37 0.74
CA SER A 320 7.12 9.70 0.71
C SER A 320 7.86 9.76 2.06
N LYS A 321 9.08 9.22 2.09
CA LYS A 321 10.04 9.31 3.20
C LYS A 321 11.15 10.29 2.85
N LEU A 322 11.66 11.07 3.81
CA LEU A 322 12.76 12.03 3.62
C LEU A 322 14.14 11.37 3.45
N ALA A 323 14.33 10.21 4.08
CA ALA A 323 15.51 9.35 3.99
C ALA A 323 15.08 7.90 4.33
N THR A 324 16.00 6.93 4.21
CA THR A 324 15.78 5.54 4.68
C THR A 324 15.56 5.44 6.20
N GLY A 325 15.74 6.53 6.93
CA GLY A 325 15.32 6.70 8.32
C GLY A 325 15.07 8.17 8.65
N PRO A 326 14.75 8.50 9.90
CA PRO A 326 14.47 9.88 10.30
C PRO A 326 15.68 10.80 10.08
N ILE A 327 15.41 12.02 9.59
CA ILE A 327 16.40 13.09 9.44
C ILE A 327 16.19 14.17 10.49
N ALA A 328 17.26 14.86 10.91
CA ALA A 328 17.15 15.83 11.99
C ALA A 328 16.50 17.10 11.47
N VAL A 329 15.45 17.57 12.15
CA VAL A 329 14.85 18.86 11.89
C VAL A 329 15.81 19.95 12.38
N PRO A 330 16.36 20.81 11.51
CA PRO A 330 17.36 21.79 11.94
C PRO A 330 16.79 22.78 12.96
N GLY A 331 17.27 22.71 14.21
CA GLY A 331 16.79 23.56 15.32
C GLY A 331 15.58 23.00 16.07
N GLY A 332 14.99 21.89 15.59
CA GLY A 332 13.92 21.18 16.27
C GLY A 332 14.41 20.43 17.52
N LYS A 333 13.56 20.37 18.53
CA LYS A 333 13.79 19.60 19.76
C LYS A 333 12.58 18.75 20.07
N SER A 334 12.83 17.57 20.63
CA SER A 334 11.81 16.64 21.08
C SER A 334 11.80 16.55 22.61
N ASN A 335 10.67 16.10 23.16
CA ASN A 335 10.55 15.69 24.56
C ASN A 335 11.04 14.26 24.81
N SER A 336 11.24 13.47 23.76
CA SER A 336 11.92 12.17 23.79
C SER A 336 13.43 12.36 23.96
N ASN A 337 14.08 11.40 24.62
CA ASN A 337 15.54 11.33 24.68
C ASN A 337 16.16 10.62 23.47
N ARG A 338 15.33 10.02 22.59
CA ARG A 338 15.79 9.46 21.32
C ARG A 338 16.53 10.54 20.55
N PHE A 339 17.59 10.14 19.86
CA PHE A 339 18.44 11.04 19.09
C PHE A 339 19.09 12.18 19.91
N GLY A 340 19.24 12.02 21.23
CA GLY A 340 19.81 13.05 22.10
C GLY A 340 18.89 14.26 22.30
N GLY A 341 17.57 14.10 22.14
CA GLY A 341 16.57 15.17 22.26
C GLY A 341 16.38 16.01 21.00
N LEU A 342 16.96 15.59 19.88
CA LEU A 342 16.70 16.18 18.57
C LEU A 342 15.37 15.67 18.03
N LEU A 343 14.61 16.57 17.40
CA LEU A 343 13.41 16.17 16.67
C LEU A 343 13.79 15.66 15.27
N GLY A 344 13.25 14.51 14.90
CA GLY A 344 13.35 13.91 13.59
C GLY A 344 12.10 14.19 12.73
N ALA A 345 12.27 14.14 11.42
CA ALA A 345 11.17 14.03 10.46
C ALA A 345 11.49 12.85 9.53
N TRP A 346 10.47 12.08 9.15
CA TRP A 346 10.67 10.91 8.31
C TRP A 346 9.65 10.83 7.18
N ASP A 347 8.40 10.54 7.50
CA ASP A 347 7.30 10.50 6.54
C ASP A 347 6.80 11.93 6.28
N TYR A 348 6.37 12.19 5.05
CA TYR A 348 5.72 13.45 4.67
C TYR A 348 4.73 13.22 3.52
N THR A 349 3.72 14.08 3.46
CA THR A 349 2.89 14.31 2.28
C THR A 349 3.16 15.72 1.75
N ILE A 350 2.98 15.91 0.45
CA ILE A 350 3.10 17.21 -0.20
C ILE A 350 1.97 17.39 -1.22
N GLU A 351 1.25 18.50 -1.10
CA GLU A 351 0.01 18.78 -1.83
C GLU A 351 0.03 20.22 -2.37
N PRO A 352 -0.79 20.53 -3.40
CA PRO A 352 -0.77 21.83 -4.05
C PRO A 352 -1.70 22.81 -3.35
N GLU A 353 -1.53 24.09 -3.66
CA GLU A 353 -2.34 25.18 -3.11
C GLU A 353 -3.82 25.08 -3.49
N ASP A 354 -4.14 24.49 -4.65
CA ASP A 354 -5.51 24.22 -5.08
C ASP A 354 -6.01 22.81 -4.70
N GLY A 355 -5.26 22.07 -3.88
CA GLY A 355 -5.69 20.77 -3.39
C GLY A 355 -7.01 20.87 -2.63
N ALA A 356 -7.95 19.98 -2.94
CA ALA A 356 -9.23 19.87 -2.22
C ALA A 356 -9.13 18.86 -1.07
N ALA A 357 -10.07 18.93 -0.13
CA ALA A 357 -10.10 18.04 1.05
C ALA A 357 -9.98 16.53 0.72
N GLY A 358 -10.44 16.09 -0.46
CA GLY A 358 -10.28 14.71 -0.92
C GLY A 358 -8.82 14.27 -1.13
N VAL A 359 -7.96 15.11 -1.71
CA VAL A 359 -6.53 14.80 -1.90
C VAL A 359 -5.82 14.74 -0.54
N PHE A 360 -6.04 15.73 0.33
CA PHE A 360 -5.50 15.71 1.70
C PHE A 360 -5.97 14.49 2.52
N SER A 361 -7.22 14.05 2.32
CA SER A 361 -7.74 12.87 3.01
C SER A 361 -7.21 11.56 2.41
N HIS A 362 -6.89 11.51 1.12
CA HIS A 362 -6.25 10.35 0.48
C HIS A 362 -4.82 10.17 0.99
N GLU A 363 -4.01 11.24 0.91
CA GLU A 363 -2.60 11.21 1.32
C GLU A 363 -2.43 10.88 2.80
N PHE A 364 -3.32 11.40 3.66
CA PHE A 364 -3.34 11.02 5.07
C PHE A 364 -3.79 9.58 5.32
N GLY A 365 -4.53 8.96 4.39
CA GLY A 365 -4.85 7.53 4.43
C GLY A 365 -3.57 6.68 4.43
N HIS A 366 -2.57 7.08 3.63
CA HIS A 366 -1.26 6.42 3.63
C HIS A 366 -0.49 6.60 4.93
N ASP A 367 -0.58 7.77 5.57
CA ASP A 367 0.02 8.01 6.89
C ASP A 367 -0.59 7.08 7.96
N LEU A 368 -1.86 6.69 7.79
CA LEU A 368 -2.53 5.68 8.61
C LEU A 368 -2.25 4.22 8.20
N GLY A 369 -1.50 4.00 7.13
CA GLY A 369 -1.06 2.69 6.67
C GLY A 369 -1.92 2.04 5.57
N LEU A 370 -2.80 2.80 4.91
CA LEU A 370 -3.61 2.29 3.81
C LEU A 370 -2.80 2.20 2.49
N PRO A 371 -3.01 1.15 1.68
CA PRO A 371 -2.43 1.04 0.35
C PRO A 371 -3.19 1.90 -0.66
N ASP A 372 -2.53 2.15 -1.78
CA ASP A 372 -3.24 2.53 -3.01
C ASP A 372 -4.06 1.35 -3.53
N GLU A 373 -5.34 1.59 -3.80
CA GLU A 373 -6.25 0.57 -4.35
C GLU A 373 -6.34 0.60 -5.87
N TYR A 374 -5.70 1.57 -6.53
CA TYR A 374 -5.70 1.70 -7.99
C TYR A 374 -4.58 0.90 -8.69
N ASP A 375 -4.61 0.81 -10.02
CA ASP A 375 -3.47 0.28 -10.80
C ASP A 375 -2.27 1.25 -10.71
N THR A 376 -1.43 1.06 -9.69
CA THR A 376 -0.27 1.92 -9.39
C THR A 376 0.79 1.97 -10.49
N GLN A 377 0.69 1.11 -11.50
CA GLN A 377 1.61 1.06 -12.64
C GLN A 377 0.95 1.48 -13.95
N TYR A 378 -0.34 1.82 -13.94
CA TYR A 378 -1.11 2.22 -15.13
C TYR A 378 -0.92 1.21 -16.28
N THR A 379 -0.93 -0.07 -15.92
CA THR A 379 -0.63 -1.19 -16.81
C THR A 379 -1.74 -1.46 -17.80
N GLY A 380 -2.99 -1.18 -17.40
CA GLY A 380 -4.20 -1.48 -18.17
C GLY A 380 -5.14 -0.29 -18.39
N ALA A 381 -6.44 -0.58 -18.43
CA ALA A 381 -7.53 0.38 -18.54
C ALA A 381 -8.05 0.86 -17.18
N GLY A 382 -7.31 0.57 -16.11
CA GLY A 382 -7.69 0.82 -14.72
C GLY A 382 -8.24 -0.43 -14.04
N GLU A 383 -8.27 -0.38 -12.72
CA GLU A 383 -8.78 -1.42 -11.85
C GLU A 383 -10.30 -1.27 -11.59
N PRO A 384 -10.99 -2.36 -11.21
CA PRO A 384 -12.38 -2.30 -10.79
C PRO A 384 -12.49 -1.84 -9.32
N VAL A 385 -12.05 -0.61 -9.01
CA VAL A 385 -12.28 0.07 -7.72
C VAL A 385 -12.77 1.49 -8.00
N ALA A 386 -11.94 2.30 -8.67
CA ALA A 386 -12.32 3.63 -9.13
C ALA A 386 -12.97 4.49 -8.03
N TYR A 387 -14.17 5.05 -8.27
CA TYR A 387 -14.85 5.93 -7.32
C TYR A 387 -15.46 5.21 -6.11
N TRP A 388 -15.41 3.88 -6.05
CA TRP A 388 -15.95 3.17 -4.89
C TRP A 388 -15.13 3.40 -3.62
N SER A 389 -13.87 3.84 -3.73
CA SER A 389 -12.99 4.11 -2.60
C SER A 389 -12.19 5.39 -2.78
N ILE A 390 -11.96 6.11 -1.67
CA ILE A 390 -11.06 7.25 -1.66
C ILE A 390 -9.61 6.86 -1.99
N MET A 391 -9.18 5.63 -1.69
CA MET A 391 -7.83 5.13 -1.97
C MET A 391 -7.63 4.72 -3.45
N SER A 392 -8.60 5.02 -4.29
CA SER A 392 -8.50 5.05 -5.76
C SER A 392 -8.98 6.43 -6.26
N ALA A 393 -9.92 6.49 -7.21
CA ALA A 393 -10.38 7.74 -7.82
C ALA A 393 -11.35 8.55 -6.93
N GLY A 394 -11.83 7.96 -5.83
CA GLY A 394 -12.80 8.57 -4.92
C GLY A 394 -12.35 9.89 -4.30
N SER A 395 -11.04 10.12 -4.20
CA SER A 395 -10.42 11.38 -3.76
C SER A 395 -10.77 12.57 -4.66
N TRP A 396 -11.17 12.33 -5.91
CA TRP A 396 -11.54 13.35 -6.91
C TRP A 396 -13.05 13.52 -7.12
N ALA A 397 -13.89 12.86 -6.34
CA ALA A 397 -15.33 13.01 -6.46
C ALA A 397 -15.81 14.42 -6.04
N GLY A 398 -17.01 14.79 -6.52
CA GLY A 398 -17.62 16.09 -6.29
C GLY A 398 -17.93 16.86 -7.57
N ALA A 399 -18.94 17.72 -7.48
CA ALA A 399 -19.31 18.59 -8.60
C ALA A 399 -18.18 19.59 -8.92
N ILE A 400 -17.40 19.93 -7.91
CA ILE A 400 -16.05 20.48 -8.04
C ILE A 400 -15.12 19.32 -7.67
N PRO A 401 -14.22 18.88 -8.57
CA PRO A 401 -13.38 17.72 -8.31
C PRO A 401 -12.65 17.80 -6.97
N GLY A 402 -12.76 16.73 -6.17
CA GLY A 402 -12.09 16.55 -4.88
C GLY A 402 -12.74 17.23 -3.67
N THR A 403 -13.83 17.98 -3.83
CA THR A 403 -14.52 18.61 -2.68
C THR A 403 -15.44 17.68 -1.92
N GLU A 404 -15.84 16.57 -2.55
CA GLU A 404 -16.75 15.58 -1.98
C GLU A 404 -16.09 14.19 -2.13
N PRO A 405 -15.09 13.83 -1.31
CA PRO A 405 -14.48 12.50 -1.40
C PRO A 405 -15.46 11.40 -0.97
N THR A 406 -15.40 10.25 -1.63
CA THR A 406 -16.20 9.05 -1.27
C THR A 406 -15.64 8.36 -0.02
N GLY A 407 -16.41 7.44 0.57
CA GLY A 407 -15.93 6.64 1.70
C GLY A 407 -14.76 5.72 1.37
N PHE A 408 -14.06 5.24 2.40
CA PHE A 408 -13.09 4.15 2.29
C PHE A 408 -13.77 2.86 1.83
N SER A 409 -13.00 1.98 1.17
CA SER A 409 -13.44 0.61 0.90
C SER A 409 -13.67 -0.15 2.22
N PRO A 410 -14.43 -1.27 2.22
CA PRO A 410 -14.57 -2.08 3.41
C PRO A 410 -13.25 -2.79 3.79
N TYR A 411 -12.31 -2.93 2.85
CA TYR A 411 -10.98 -3.48 3.08
C TYR A 411 -10.13 -2.49 3.88
N ASP A 412 -10.06 -1.22 3.45
CA ASP A 412 -9.40 -0.15 4.18
C ASP A 412 -9.97 0.04 5.59
N LYS A 413 -11.30 0.02 5.72
CA LYS A 413 -11.96 0.10 7.03
C LYS A 413 -11.59 -1.09 7.92
N GLU A 414 -11.41 -2.29 7.36
CA GLU A 414 -10.93 -3.47 8.11
C GLU A 414 -9.49 -3.28 8.57
N MET A 415 -8.60 -2.78 7.69
CA MET A 415 -7.22 -2.46 8.03
C MET A 415 -7.13 -1.39 9.13
N LEU A 416 -7.84 -0.27 9.00
CA LEU A 416 -7.85 0.79 10.01
C LEU A 416 -8.39 0.31 11.35
N GLN A 417 -9.44 -0.52 11.35
CA GLN A 417 -9.99 -1.11 12.57
C GLN A 417 -8.98 -2.04 13.26
N ASN A 418 -8.17 -2.77 12.48
CA ASN A 418 -7.14 -3.67 13.00
C ASN A 418 -5.91 -2.92 13.52
N LEU A 419 -5.45 -1.91 12.77
CA LEU A 419 -4.27 -1.12 13.10
C LEU A 419 -4.53 -0.17 14.28
N HIS A 420 -5.68 0.49 14.28
CA HIS A 420 -5.95 1.64 15.17
C HIS A 420 -7.06 1.40 16.19
N GLY A 421 -7.80 0.30 16.10
CA GLY A 421 -8.96 0.05 16.96
C GLY A 421 -10.11 1.02 16.64
N GLY A 422 -10.88 1.43 17.65
CA GLY A 422 -11.95 2.42 17.43
C GLY A 422 -13.22 1.83 16.81
N ASN A 423 -13.80 2.53 15.83
CA ASN A 423 -15.12 2.25 15.25
C ASN A 423 -15.14 2.48 13.72
N TRP A 424 -14.06 2.09 13.03
CA TRP A 424 -13.94 2.18 11.56
C TRP A 424 -14.74 1.11 10.84
N LEU A 425 -14.86 -0.09 11.43
CA LEU A 425 -15.63 -1.18 10.84
C LEU A 425 -16.24 -2.08 11.91
N SER A 426 -17.51 -2.42 11.75
CA SER A 426 -18.18 -3.46 12.53
C SER A 426 -19.00 -4.39 11.64
N GLY A 427 -19.11 -5.68 11.99
CA GLY A 427 -19.93 -6.57 11.19
C GLY A 427 -19.88 -8.03 11.58
N THR A 428 -20.10 -8.88 10.59
CA THR A 428 -20.17 -10.33 10.77
C THR A 428 -19.23 -11.03 9.80
N THR A 429 -18.59 -12.11 10.25
CA THR A 429 -17.87 -13.05 9.39
C THR A 429 -18.68 -14.34 9.23
N ILE A 430 -18.82 -14.82 8.00
CA ILE A 430 -19.48 -16.09 7.64
C ILE A 430 -18.46 -16.94 6.88
N HIS A 431 -18.40 -18.24 7.15
CA HIS A 431 -17.57 -19.16 6.37
C HIS A 431 -18.41 -19.78 5.25
N ALA A 432 -17.87 -19.84 4.04
CA ALA A 432 -18.56 -20.39 2.88
C ALA A 432 -19.05 -21.83 3.12
N ASN A 433 -18.30 -22.63 3.89
CA ASN A 433 -18.67 -24.02 4.20
C ASN A 433 -19.91 -24.14 5.10
N ASP A 434 -20.26 -23.08 5.84
CA ASP A 434 -21.43 -23.04 6.72
C ASP A 434 -22.68 -22.52 6.01
N VAL A 435 -22.55 -21.98 4.80
CA VAL A 435 -23.67 -21.46 4.01
C VAL A 435 -24.50 -22.62 3.46
N THR A 436 -25.79 -22.65 3.81
CA THR A 436 -26.72 -23.71 3.41
C THR A 436 -27.69 -23.24 2.33
N LYS A 437 -28.45 -24.20 1.75
CA LYS A 437 -29.57 -23.91 0.83
C LYS A 437 -30.69 -23.08 1.45
N ALA A 438 -30.90 -23.19 2.75
CA ALA A 438 -31.89 -22.38 3.46
C ALA A 438 -31.48 -20.89 3.49
N GLY A 439 -30.17 -20.65 3.46
CA GLY A 439 -29.57 -19.33 3.49
C GLY A 439 -29.66 -18.62 4.84
N THR A 440 -28.92 -17.53 4.95
CA THR A 440 -28.90 -16.63 6.10
C THR A 440 -29.18 -15.22 5.59
N THR A 441 -30.11 -14.51 6.23
CA THR A 441 -30.38 -13.12 5.87
C THR A 441 -29.69 -12.17 6.83
N ILE A 442 -29.08 -11.13 6.27
CA ILE A 442 -28.37 -10.07 6.99
C ILE A 442 -28.99 -8.70 6.68
N LEU A 443 -28.71 -7.73 7.54
CA LEU A 443 -28.91 -6.31 7.29
C LEU A 443 -27.54 -5.62 7.22
N LEU A 444 -27.38 -4.77 6.21
CA LEU A 444 -26.21 -3.92 5.99
C LEU A 444 -26.66 -2.47 6.09
N ASP A 445 -26.07 -1.71 7.00
CA ASP A 445 -26.20 -0.26 7.00
C ASP A 445 -25.33 0.33 5.87
N GLU A 446 -25.69 1.50 5.37
CA GLU A 446 -24.89 2.23 4.40
C GLU A 446 -23.46 2.51 4.93
N GLY A 447 -22.45 2.34 4.08
CA GLY A 447 -21.04 2.46 4.45
C GLY A 447 -20.61 3.83 5.00
N SER A 448 -21.44 4.86 4.82
CA SER A 448 -21.24 6.23 5.30
C SER A 448 -21.75 6.48 6.72
N THR A 449 -22.54 5.57 7.30
CA THR A 449 -23.20 5.76 8.60
C THR A 449 -22.88 4.60 9.54
N LYS A 450 -22.42 4.91 10.76
CA LYS A 450 -22.25 3.90 11.81
C LYS A 450 -23.57 3.63 12.51
N GLY A 451 -24.17 2.49 12.21
CA GLY A 451 -25.50 2.12 12.69
C GLY A 451 -25.56 0.82 13.48
N THR A 452 -26.80 0.40 13.78
CA THR A 452 -27.08 -0.79 14.59
C THR A 452 -26.98 -2.10 13.84
N ASN A 453 -26.93 -2.12 12.50
CA ASN A 453 -26.71 -3.31 11.66
C ASN A 453 -25.22 -3.45 11.26
N ASN A 454 -24.89 -4.37 10.34
CA ASN A 454 -23.50 -4.57 9.93
C ASN A 454 -23.04 -3.42 9.03
N ASP A 455 -21.84 -2.89 9.23
CA ASP A 455 -21.21 -1.98 8.25
C ASP A 455 -20.80 -2.78 7.00
N ALA A 456 -20.24 -3.97 7.22
CA ALA A 456 -19.93 -4.94 6.17
C ALA A 456 -20.09 -6.38 6.67
N VAL A 457 -20.21 -7.33 5.74
CA VAL A 457 -20.14 -8.77 6.03
C VAL A 457 -19.01 -9.41 5.23
N ARG A 458 -18.11 -10.10 5.94
CA ARG A 458 -17.03 -10.87 5.34
C ARG A 458 -17.46 -12.32 5.13
N VAL A 459 -17.29 -12.82 3.91
CA VAL A 459 -17.54 -14.22 3.56
C VAL A 459 -16.20 -14.91 3.30
N ASN A 460 -15.69 -15.60 4.31
CA ASN A 460 -14.44 -16.35 4.24
C ASN A 460 -14.61 -17.56 3.33
N LEU A 461 -13.71 -17.68 2.35
CA LEU A 461 -13.63 -18.82 1.44
C LEU A 461 -12.57 -19.80 1.95
N PRO A 462 -12.59 -21.07 1.52
CA PRO A 462 -11.47 -21.98 1.72
C PRO A 462 -10.19 -21.40 1.12
N GLU A 463 -9.04 -21.56 1.78
CA GLU A 463 -7.74 -21.09 1.27
C GLU A 463 -7.53 -21.41 -0.22
N LYS A 464 -7.07 -20.42 -0.98
CA LYS A 464 -6.81 -20.52 -2.42
C LYS A 464 -5.47 -21.20 -2.64
N GLU A 465 -5.47 -22.30 -3.39
CA GLU A 465 -4.24 -22.92 -3.88
C GLU A 465 -3.74 -22.15 -5.11
N ASN A 466 -2.52 -21.65 -5.03
CA ASN A 466 -1.85 -20.90 -6.08
C ASN A 466 -0.61 -21.67 -6.55
N HIS A 467 -0.27 -21.55 -7.82
CA HIS A 467 0.92 -22.18 -8.40
C HIS A 467 2.05 -21.16 -8.55
N VAL A 468 3.22 -21.49 -8.02
CA VAL A 468 4.47 -20.74 -8.21
C VAL A 468 5.16 -21.19 -9.49
N ASN A 469 5.33 -22.50 -9.62
CA ASN A 469 5.94 -23.14 -10.77
C ASN A 469 5.30 -24.54 -10.97
N ILE A 470 5.76 -25.27 -11.99
CA ILE A 470 5.41 -26.69 -12.18
C ILE A 470 6.72 -27.48 -12.06
N PRO A 471 6.81 -28.50 -11.18
CA PRO A 471 7.99 -29.36 -11.06
C PRO A 471 8.46 -29.88 -12.43
N THR A 472 9.77 -29.92 -12.64
CA THR A 472 10.35 -30.30 -13.95
C THR A 472 10.22 -31.79 -14.24
N SER A 473 10.14 -32.61 -13.20
CA SER A 473 9.69 -33.99 -13.29
C SER A 473 8.73 -34.35 -12.16
N GLY A 474 7.87 -35.34 -12.40
CA GLY A 474 6.99 -35.86 -11.34
C GLY A 474 5.94 -34.86 -10.83
N THR A 475 5.74 -34.86 -9.51
CA THR A 475 4.75 -34.05 -8.78
C THR A 475 5.39 -33.19 -7.69
N TYR A 476 6.63 -33.50 -7.27
CA TYR A 476 7.32 -32.84 -6.18
C TYR A 476 8.64 -32.24 -6.63
N GLU A 477 9.06 -31.21 -5.91
CA GLU A 477 10.35 -30.54 -5.99
C GLU A 477 10.85 -30.25 -4.56
N TYR A 478 12.08 -29.79 -4.41
CA TYR A 478 12.60 -29.32 -3.12
C TYR A 478 12.50 -27.80 -3.01
N TYR A 479 11.86 -27.34 -1.95
CA TYR A 479 11.65 -25.93 -1.67
C TYR A 479 12.39 -25.51 -0.39
N SER A 480 13.05 -24.37 -0.44
CA SER A 480 13.78 -23.79 0.69
C SER A 480 12.89 -23.27 1.82
N GLY A 481 11.61 -22.99 1.56
CA GLY A 481 10.83 -22.07 2.40
C GLY A 481 11.10 -20.60 2.04
N SER A 482 10.26 -19.70 2.56
CA SER A 482 10.32 -18.25 2.40
C SER A 482 10.01 -17.58 3.75
N GLY A 483 10.70 -16.49 4.05
CA GLY A 483 10.61 -15.76 5.31
C GLY A 483 11.90 -15.01 5.64
N ASN A 484 11.86 -14.19 6.69
CA ASN A 484 12.97 -13.35 7.13
C ASN A 484 13.81 -14.08 8.19
N ASP A 485 15.08 -13.69 8.35
CA ASP A 485 16.02 -14.23 9.32
C ASP A 485 16.12 -15.76 9.28
N MET A 486 16.04 -16.35 8.09
CA MET A 486 16.06 -17.79 7.89
C MET A 486 17.43 -18.29 7.49
N GLU A 487 17.73 -19.53 7.87
CA GLU A 487 18.87 -20.30 7.35
C GLU A 487 18.43 -21.77 7.22
N HIS A 488 18.02 -22.13 6.02
CA HIS A 488 17.52 -23.45 5.68
C HIS A 488 18.50 -24.18 4.78
N SER A 489 18.63 -25.48 4.96
CA SER A 489 19.50 -26.30 4.11
C SER A 489 19.00 -27.72 3.89
N MET A 490 19.54 -28.36 2.86
CA MET A 490 19.46 -29.80 2.67
C MET A 490 20.83 -30.36 2.31
N THR A 491 21.21 -31.47 2.93
CA THR A 491 22.57 -32.02 2.83
C THR A 491 22.57 -33.50 2.45
N ALA A 492 23.44 -33.91 1.53
CA ALA A 492 23.69 -35.31 1.18
C ALA A 492 25.17 -35.65 1.29
N ASN A 493 25.49 -36.87 1.76
CA ASN A 493 26.84 -37.42 1.72
C ASN A 493 27.05 -38.14 0.39
N VAL A 494 28.17 -37.87 -0.27
CA VAL A 494 28.47 -38.34 -1.63
C VAL A 494 29.88 -38.92 -1.66
N ASN A 495 29.98 -40.15 -2.18
CA ASN A 495 31.25 -40.83 -2.35
C ASN A 495 31.78 -40.58 -3.78
N LEU A 496 32.82 -39.76 -3.91
CA LEU A 496 33.49 -39.43 -5.17
C LEU A 496 34.85 -40.15 -5.31
N THR A 497 35.12 -41.19 -4.51
CA THR A 497 36.43 -41.89 -4.50
C THR A 497 36.84 -42.49 -5.83
N ASN A 498 35.87 -42.87 -6.68
CA ASN A 498 36.10 -43.41 -8.02
C ASN A 498 35.79 -42.41 -9.15
N ALA A 499 35.42 -41.17 -8.81
CA ALA A 499 35.09 -40.14 -9.79
C ALA A 499 36.36 -39.43 -10.27
N THR A 500 36.44 -39.11 -11.57
CA THR A 500 37.56 -38.32 -12.11
C THR A 500 37.18 -36.90 -12.51
N GLN A 501 35.95 -36.69 -13.01
CA GLN A 501 35.41 -35.37 -13.36
C GLN A 501 33.95 -35.26 -12.87
N PRO A 502 33.72 -35.32 -11.54
CA PRO A 502 32.38 -35.18 -11.00
C PRO A 502 31.84 -33.77 -11.23
N LYS A 503 30.57 -33.68 -11.60
CA LYS A 503 29.80 -32.44 -11.65
C LYS A 503 28.43 -32.64 -11.01
N LEU A 504 27.92 -31.59 -10.38
CA LEU A 504 26.55 -31.51 -9.89
C LEU A 504 25.70 -30.75 -10.92
N THR A 505 24.53 -31.29 -11.26
CA THR A 505 23.53 -30.66 -12.10
C THR A 505 22.14 -30.76 -11.47
N PHE A 506 21.30 -29.75 -11.67
CA PHE A 506 19.90 -29.74 -11.20
C PHE A 506 19.12 -28.68 -11.99
N GLN A 507 17.79 -28.68 -11.87
CA GLN A 507 16.94 -27.57 -12.28
C GLN A 507 16.74 -26.64 -11.09
N ALA A 508 16.81 -25.33 -11.33
CA ALA A 508 16.62 -24.30 -10.32
C ALA A 508 15.53 -23.32 -10.75
N TRP A 509 14.53 -23.10 -9.90
CA TRP A 509 13.63 -21.97 -10.00
C TRP A 509 13.81 -21.14 -8.74
N TYR A 510 13.89 -19.82 -8.87
CA TYR A 510 14.06 -18.96 -7.70
C TYR A 510 13.57 -17.53 -7.93
N ASP A 511 13.14 -16.93 -6.83
CA ASP A 511 12.83 -15.52 -6.69
C ASP A 511 13.29 -15.10 -5.28
N ILE A 512 14.40 -14.38 -5.23
CA ILE A 512 15.21 -14.11 -4.04
C ILE A 512 15.53 -12.63 -4.03
N GLU A 513 15.44 -11.95 -2.86
CA GLU A 513 15.77 -10.53 -2.77
C GLU A 513 17.18 -10.25 -3.29
N GLU A 514 17.27 -9.44 -4.35
CA GLU A 514 18.51 -9.26 -5.07
C GLU A 514 19.59 -8.60 -4.20
N ASP A 515 20.72 -9.29 -4.10
CA ASP A 515 21.93 -8.90 -3.37
C ASP A 515 21.82 -8.83 -1.83
N TRP A 516 20.69 -9.22 -1.25
CA TRP A 516 20.48 -9.31 0.21
C TRP A 516 20.33 -10.76 0.66
N ASP A 517 19.44 -11.49 0.01
CA ASP A 517 19.20 -12.90 0.27
C ASP A 517 19.97 -13.78 -0.72
N TYR A 518 20.39 -14.97 -0.26
CA TYR A 518 21.16 -15.88 -1.10
C TYR A 518 20.84 -17.36 -0.88
N ALA A 519 20.62 -18.07 -1.99
CA ALA A 519 20.90 -19.50 -2.04
C ALA A 519 22.40 -19.75 -2.34
N SER A 520 22.97 -20.86 -1.87
CA SER A 520 24.32 -21.28 -2.24
C SER A 520 24.46 -22.79 -2.25
N ILE A 521 25.35 -23.28 -3.11
CA ILE A 521 25.75 -24.67 -3.15
C ILE A 521 27.10 -24.80 -2.47
N GLN A 522 27.15 -25.59 -1.40
CA GLN A 522 28.34 -25.73 -0.57
C GLN A 522 28.81 -27.17 -0.51
N VAL A 523 30.12 -27.36 -0.38
CA VAL A 523 30.74 -28.68 -0.25
C VAL A 523 31.69 -28.70 0.95
N LYS A 524 31.78 -29.86 1.59
CA LYS A 524 32.67 -30.13 2.71
C LYS A 524 33.28 -31.52 2.57
N GLU A 525 34.60 -31.61 2.66
CA GLU A 525 35.31 -32.89 2.66
C GLU A 525 35.07 -33.65 3.97
N GLU A 526 35.03 -34.98 3.92
CA GLU A 526 34.94 -35.82 5.11
C GLU A 526 36.10 -35.52 6.09
N GLY A 527 35.77 -35.26 7.35
CA GLY A 527 36.72 -34.86 8.39
C GLY A 527 37.02 -33.35 8.44
N SER A 528 36.56 -32.56 7.47
CA SER A 528 36.57 -31.09 7.55
C SER A 528 35.34 -30.57 8.31
N ASN A 529 35.50 -29.42 8.96
CA ASN A 529 34.41 -28.63 9.55
C ASN A 529 34.08 -27.38 8.74
N VAL A 530 34.74 -27.17 7.59
CA VAL A 530 34.61 -25.96 6.78
C VAL A 530 33.78 -26.27 5.54
N TRP A 531 32.68 -25.55 5.37
CA TRP A 531 31.90 -25.52 4.14
C TRP A 531 32.50 -24.50 3.16
N THR A 532 32.60 -24.87 1.89
CA THR A 532 33.06 -24.00 0.81
C THR A 532 31.95 -23.82 -0.21
N SER A 533 31.54 -22.59 -0.49
CA SER A 533 30.60 -22.28 -1.57
C SER A 533 31.24 -22.53 -2.92
N LEU A 534 30.49 -23.15 -3.83
CA LEU A 534 30.93 -23.48 -5.19
C LEU A 534 30.46 -22.44 -6.18
N SER A 535 31.33 -22.04 -7.11
CA SER A 535 30.92 -21.29 -8.28
C SER A 535 30.13 -22.19 -9.25
N GLY A 536 29.06 -21.67 -9.83
CA GLY A 536 28.26 -22.34 -10.86
C GLY A 536 27.84 -21.38 -11.97
N ASN A 537 27.13 -21.89 -12.97
CA ASN A 537 26.63 -21.07 -14.08
C ASN A 537 25.52 -20.07 -13.70
N ILE A 538 24.94 -20.19 -12.51
CA ILE A 538 23.86 -19.34 -11.99
C ILE A 538 24.27 -18.52 -10.75
N THR A 539 25.54 -18.55 -10.35
CA THR A 539 26.03 -17.80 -9.18
C THR A 539 26.53 -16.42 -9.56
N LYS A 540 26.43 -15.48 -8.63
CA LYS A 540 27.05 -14.15 -8.67
C LYS A 540 28.11 -14.04 -7.57
N ASP A 541 29.17 -13.30 -7.86
CA ASP A 541 30.24 -12.97 -6.89
C ASP A 541 30.05 -11.55 -6.29
N SER A 542 29.05 -10.79 -6.78
CA SER A 542 28.73 -9.46 -6.26
C SER A 542 28.30 -9.55 -4.80
N ASN A 543 28.85 -8.67 -3.98
CA ASN A 543 28.53 -8.62 -2.56
C ASN A 543 28.36 -7.18 -2.05
N PRO A 544 27.42 -6.40 -2.61
CA PRO A 544 27.28 -5.00 -2.25
C PRO A 544 26.85 -4.81 -0.78
N ASN A 545 26.14 -5.79 -0.22
CA ASN A 545 25.59 -5.73 1.14
C ASN A 545 26.35 -6.60 2.16
N ASN A 546 27.50 -7.18 1.77
CA ASN A 546 28.28 -8.12 2.59
C ASN A 546 27.54 -9.41 3.02
N GLN A 547 26.48 -9.78 2.31
CA GLN A 547 25.66 -10.96 2.54
C GLN A 547 26.04 -12.18 1.65
N ASN A 548 26.71 -11.97 0.51
CA ASN A 548 27.05 -13.08 -0.38
C ASN A 548 28.09 -14.03 0.26
N PRO A 549 27.82 -15.35 0.35
CA PRO A 549 28.76 -16.34 0.89
C PRO A 549 29.90 -16.70 -0.08
N GLY A 550 30.31 -15.76 -0.95
CA GLY A 550 31.33 -15.90 -1.99
C GLY A 550 30.74 -16.21 -3.37
N HIS A 551 29.94 -17.27 -3.47
CA HIS A 551 29.30 -17.71 -4.74
C HIS A 551 27.81 -17.99 -4.50
N GLY A 552 27.03 -16.92 -4.36
CA GLY A 552 25.60 -16.98 -4.07
C GLY A 552 24.72 -16.91 -5.32
N ILE A 553 23.48 -17.36 -5.19
CA ILE A 553 22.38 -17.25 -6.16
C ILE A 553 21.38 -16.26 -5.57
N THR A 554 21.04 -15.21 -6.32
CA THR A 554 20.16 -14.11 -5.88
C THR A 554 19.45 -13.46 -7.07
N GLY A 555 18.32 -12.79 -6.84
CA GLY A 555 17.44 -12.23 -7.87
C GLY A 555 16.38 -13.22 -8.36
N THR A 556 15.83 -12.99 -9.55
CA THR A 556 14.74 -13.82 -10.11
C THR A 556 15.18 -14.62 -11.33
N SER A 557 14.83 -15.89 -11.37
CA SER A 557 15.17 -16.86 -12.45
C SER A 557 14.30 -16.74 -13.71
N ASN A 558 13.06 -16.22 -13.57
CA ASN A 558 12.04 -16.15 -14.62
C ASN A 558 11.69 -17.51 -15.26
N GLY A 559 11.70 -18.58 -14.45
CA GLY A 559 11.42 -19.95 -14.88
C GLY A 559 12.52 -20.92 -14.47
N TRP A 560 12.36 -22.19 -14.83
CA TRP A 560 13.35 -23.23 -14.54
C TRP A 560 14.63 -23.03 -15.34
N LEU A 561 15.76 -22.98 -14.64
CA LEU A 561 17.09 -22.86 -15.21
C LEU A 561 17.93 -24.10 -14.92
N PRO A 562 18.63 -24.67 -15.93
CA PRO A 562 19.58 -25.74 -15.68
C PRO A 562 20.81 -25.18 -14.96
N ALA A 563 21.10 -25.74 -13.79
CA ALA A 563 22.24 -25.40 -12.96
C ALA A 563 23.35 -26.45 -13.10
N THR A 564 24.61 -26.02 -13.09
CA THR A 564 25.79 -26.89 -13.19
C THR A 564 26.94 -26.32 -12.33
N PHE A 565 27.50 -27.18 -11.49
CA PHE A 565 28.60 -26.88 -10.58
C PHE A 565 29.70 -27.95 -10.72
N ASP A 566 30.96 -27.50 -10.86
CA ASP A 566 32.11 -28.39 -10.96
C ASP A 566 32.51 -28.93 -9.58
N LEU A 567 32.72 -30.24 -9.48
CA LEU A 567 33.20 -30.91 -8.28
C LEU A 567 34.59 -31.53 -8.49
N SER A 568 35.28 -31.26 -9.60
CA SER A 568 36.54 -31.90 -9.96
C SER A 568 37.64 -31.76 -8.90
N ALA A 569 37.66 -30.69 -8.12
CA ALA A 569 38.58 -30.49 -6.99
C ALA A 569 38.40 -31.53 -5.85
N TYR A 570 37.27 -32.23 -5.85
CA TYR A 570 36.88 -33.25 -4.87
C TYR A 570 36.86 -34.67 -5.44
N ALA A 571 37.33 -34.86 -6.68
CA ALA A 571 37.57 -36.17 -7.26
C ALA A 571 38.48 -37.01 -6.34
N GLY A 572 38.14 -38.29 -6.13
CA GLY A 572 38.88 -39.18 -5.24
C GLY A 572 38.55 -39.05 -3.75
N LYS A 573 37.58 -38.22 -3.35
CA LYS A 573 37.26 -37.94 -1.93
C LYS A 573 35.84 -38.37 -1.55
N GLN A 574 35.56 -38.44 -0.25
CA GLN A 574 34.19 -38.41 0.27
C GLN A 574 33.84 -36.99 0.69
N VAL A 575 32.64 -36.53 0.33
CA VAL A 575 32.19 -35.17 0.58
C VAL A 575 30.73 -35.13 1.06
N SER A 576 30.35 -34.04 1.72
CA SER A 576 28.97 -33.64 1.90
C SER A 576 28.66 -32.47 0.96
N ILE A 577 27.52 -32.53 0.28
CA ILE A 577 26.98 -31.45 -0.55
C ILE A 577 25.79 -30.85 0.17
N LYS A 578 25.73 -29.52 0.26
CA LYS A 578 24.66 -28.76 0.91
C LYS A 578 24.08 -27.73 -0.06
N PHE A 579 22.76 -27.74 -0.19
CA PHE A 579 22.00 -26.61 -0.71
C PHE A 579 21.61 -25.76 0.50
N ASN A 580 21.95 -24.48 0.48
CA ASN A 580 21.77 -23.55 1.59
C ASN A 580 20.94 -22.37 1.09
N TYR A 581 19.99 -21.90 1.88
CA TYR A 581 19.20 -20.70 1.60
C TYR A 581 19.11 -19.87 2.86
N TRP A 582 19.53 -18.62 2.77
CA TRP A 582 19.59 -17.72 3.91
C TRP A 582 19.06 -16.35 3.56
N THR A 583 18.36 -15.75 4.50
CA THR A 583 17.66 -14.47 4.31
C THR A 583 17.97 -13.47 5.40
N ASP A 584 17.86 -12.20 5.04
CA ASP A 584 17.99 -11.07 5.95
C ASP A 584 16.69 -10.82 6.77
N PRO A 585 16.67 -9.85 7.70
CA PRO A 585 15.50 -9.58 8.54
C PRO A 585 14.28 -8.96 7.84
N TYR A 586 14.36 -8.60 6.56
CA TYR A 586 13.43 -7.66 5.91
C TYR A 586 12.57 -8.28 4.82
N VAL A 587 13.03 -8.35 3.57
CA VAL A 587 12.13 -8.62 2.43
C VAL A 587 12.27 -10.06 1.98
N ALA A 588 11.27 -10.89 2.31
CA ALA A 588 11.22 -12.27 1.81
C ALA A 588 10.52 -12.37 0.44
N GLN A 589 11.23 -12.94 -0.53
CA GLN A 589 10.66 -13.36 -1.81
C GLN A 589 10.27 -14.86 -1.79
N ARG A 590 9.83 -15.43 -2.92
CA ARG A 590 9.33 -16.82 -2.98
C ARG A 590 10.37 -17.90 -2.66
N GLY A 591 11.65 -17.55 -2.61
CA GLY A 591 12.73 -18.45 -2.19
C GLY A 591 13.32 -19.26 -3.34
N PHE A 592 13.84 -20.44 -3.00
CA PHE A 592 14.66 -21.26 -3.88
C PHE A 592 14.10 -22.68 -4.01
N TYR A 593 13.91 -23.10 -5.25
CA TYR A 593 13.34 -24.38 -5.64
C TYR A 593 14.34 -25.17 -6.48
N VAL A 594 14.43 -26.47 -6.21
CA VAL A 594 15.42 -27.39 -6.79
C VAL A 594 14.73 -28.69 -7.19
N ASP A 595 14.99 -29.13 -8.42
CA ASP A 595 14.49 -30.40 -8.93
C ASP A 595 15.55 -31.11 -9.80
N ASP A 596 15.33 -32.40 -10.09
CA ASP A 596 16.17 -33.23 -10.96
C ASP A 596 17.68 -33.18 -10.59
N ILE A 597 18.00 -33.33 -9.30
CA ILE A 597 19.38 -33.30 -8.79
C ILE A 597 20.14 -34.53 -9.26
N GLN A 598 21.28 -34.32 -9.90
CA GLN A 598 22.19 -35.37 -10.34
C GLN A 598 23.65 -35.02 -10.05
N ILE A 599 24.42 -36.00 -9.58
CA ILE A 599 25.88 -35.94 -9.59
C ILE A 599 26.37 -36.99 -10.57
N ILE A 600 27.13 -36.54 -11.57
CA ILE A 600 27.58 -37.38 -12.68
C ILE A 600 29.10 -37.27 -12.77
N SER A 601 29.79 -38.40 -12.93
CA SER A 601 31.20 -38.44 -13.33
C SER A 601 31.37 -39.45 -14.45
N ASP A 602 32.12 -39.10 -15.49
CA ASP A 602 32.51 -40.05 -16.55
C ASP A 602 31.31 -40.75 -17.24
N GLY A 603 30.20 -40.03 -17.35
CA GLY A 603 28.94 -40.53 -17.93
C GLY A 603 28.14 -41.48 -17.01
N GLN A 604 28.57 -41.69 -15.77
CA GLN A 604 27.86 -42.47 -14.76
C GLN A 604 27.23 -41.58 -13.70
N THR A 605 25.97 -41.86 -13.37
CA THR A 605 25.25 -41.18 -12.29
C THR A 605 25.65 -41.76 -10.94
N ILE A 606 26.22 -40.91 -10.08
CA ILE A 606 26.63 -41.23 -8.70
C ILE A 606 25.46 -41.00 -7.74
N LEU A 607 24.71 -39.92 -7.95
CA LEU A 607 23.51 -39.56 -7.19
C LEU A 607 22.45 -39.07 -8.17
N SER A 608 21.20 -39.46 -7.94
CA SER A 608 20.02 -38.92 -8.63
C SER A 608 18.89 -38.79 -7.62
N ASP A 609 18.27 -37.62 -7.56
CA ASP A 609 17.12 -37.35 -6.71
C ASP A 609 16.21 -36.31 -7.39
N ASN A 610 14.99 -36.71 -7.68
CA ASN A 610 13.98 -35.88 -8.35
C ASN A 610 12.76 -35.62 -7.43
N ALA A 611 12.96 -35.66 -6.11
CA ALA A 611 11.95 -35.41 -5.09
C ALA A 611 10.74 -36.36 -5.05
N GLU A 612 10.59 -37.34 -5.95
CA GLU A 612 9.47 -38.29 -5.94
C GLU A 612 9.65 -39.40 -4.88
N GLY A 613 10.87 -39.89 -4.72
CA GLY A 613 11.20 -41.06 -3.90
C GLY A 613 11.67 -40.74 -2.48
N ASN A 614 12.35 -41.71 -1.85
CA ASN A 614 13.11 -41.42 -0.64
C ASN A 614 14.29 -40.51 -1.00
N SER A 615 14.39 -39.36 -0.36
CA SER A 615 15.45 -38.41 -0.66
C SER A 615 16.82 -38.90 -0.19
N ALA A 616 17.85 -38.60 -0.97
CA ALA A 616 19.25 -38.74 -0.56
C ALA A 616 19.70 -37.62 0.40
N PHE A 617 18.88 -36.56 0.53
CA PHE A 617 19.17 -35.39 1.35
C PHE A 617 18.50 -35.47 2.72
N THR A 618 19.21 -34.97 3.73
CA THR A 618 18.65 -34.67 5.06
C THR A 618 18.27 -33.20 5.10
N PHE A 619 17.02 -32.91 5.46
CA PHE A 619 16.48 -31.55 5.47
C PHE A 619 16.66 -30.85 6.82
N GLN A 620 16.96 -29.56 6.75
CA GLN A 620 16.90 -28.60 7.84
C GLN A 620 16.18 -27.35 7.30
N GLY A 621 14.84 -27.35 7.33
CA GLY A 621 14.01 -26.26 6.81
C GLY A 621 13.56 -26.42 5.36
N PHE A 622 14.39 -27.03 4.49
CA PHE A 622 13.92 -27.47 3.17
C PHE A 622 12.81 -28.53 3.29
N ALA A 623 11.91 -28.58 2.32
CA ALA A 623 10.83 -29.56 2.27
C ALA A 623 10.53 -30.00 0.84
N LYS A 624 9.81 -31.12 0.70
CA LYS A 624 9.16 -31.46 -0.57
C LYS A 624 7.95 -30.55 -0.76
N ASP A 625 7.84 -29.95 -1.94
CA ASP A 625 6.74 -29.07 -2.33
C ASP A 625 6.20 -29.46 -3.71
N LYS A 626 5.03 -28.95 -4.10
CA LYS A 626 4.40 -29.22 -5.41
C LYS A 626 4.49 -28.01 -6.37
N GLY A 627 5.21 -26.97 -5.98
CA GLY A 627 5.21 -25.67 -6.64
C GLY A 627 3.96 -24.87 -6.32
N THR A 628 3.40 -25.03 -5.11
CA THR A 628 2.12 -24.42 -4.72
C THR A 628 2.17 -23.76 -3.36
N TYR A 629 1.36 -22.71 -3.16
CA TYR A 629 1.16 -22.09 -1.86
C TYR A 629 -0.32 -21.77 -1.64
N LEU A 630 -0.73 -21.69 -0.37
CA LEU A 630 -2.07 -21.29 0.01
C LEU A 630 -2.11 -19.78 0.31
N SER A 631 -3.19 -19.11 -0.08
CA SER A 631 -3.47 -17.73 0.30
C SER A 631 -4.91 -17.56 0.78
N THR A 632 -5.10 -16.60 1.67
CA THR A 632 -6.42 -16.19 2.12
C THR A 632 -7.10 -15.36 1.04
N HIS A 633 -8.40 -15.60 0.85
CA HIS A 633 -9.26 -14.81 -0.04
C HIS A 633 -10.70 -14.84 0.48
N TYR A 634 -11.47 -13.79 0.19
CA TYR A 634 -12.81 -13.62 0.75
C TYR A 634 -13.62 -12.56 0.00
N TYR A 635 -14.93 -12.55 0.23
CA TYR A 635 -15.77 -11.43 -0.18
C TYR A 635 -16.01 -10.47 0.98
N LEU A 636 -16.08 -9.18 0.69
CA LEU A 636 -16.66 -8.16 1.57
C LEU A 636 -17.95 -7.64 0.95
N LEU A 637 -19.04 -7.69 1.70
CA LEU A 637 -20.36 -7.22 1.29
C LEU A 637 -20.63 -5.89 2.01
N GLU A 638 -20.79 -4.81 1.27
CA GLU A 638 -21.07 -3.46 1.78
C GLU A 638 -22.31 -2.88 1.09
N TRP A 639 -23.11 -2.09 1.81
CA TRP A 639 -24.20 -1.33 1.23
C TRP A 639 -23.77 0.11 0.97
N ARG A 640 -23.93 0.63 -0.24
CA ARG A 640 -23.57 2.00 -0.62
C ARG A 640 -24.81 2.78 -1.03
N SER A 641 -24.82 4.06 -0.67
CA SER A 641 -25.92 4.99 -0.91
C SER A 641 -25.38 6.32 -1.43
N HIS A 642 -26.25 7.32 -1.59
CA HIS A 642 -25.85 8.71 -1.87
C HIS A 642 -25.99 9.62 -0.65
N ASN A 643 -25.71 9.09 0.55
CA ASN A 643 -25.79 9.83 1.80
C ASN A 643 -24.40 10.03 2.43
N GLY A 644 -24.29 10.95 3.38
CA GLY A 644 -23.04 11.22 4.09
C GLY A 644 -21.91 11.57 3.13
N VAL A 645 -20.73 10.99 3.33
CA VAL A 645 -19.60 11.15 2.40
C VAL A 645 -19.87 10.54 1.02
N ASP A 646 -20.71 9.51 0.94
CA ASP A 646 -21.01 8.81 -0.31
C ASP A 646 -22.07 9.53 -1.16
N ALA A 647 -22.60 10.68 -0.70
CA ALA A 647 -23.31 11.61 -1.59
C ALA A 647 -22.47 11.98 -2.83
N ALA A 648 -21.15 11.97 -2.67
CA ALA A 648 -20.14 12.09 -3.71
C ALA A 648 -20.33 11.13 -4.89
N LEU A 649 -20.80 9.90 -4.65
CA LEU A 649 -21.03 8.90 -5.70
C LEU A 649 -22.09 9.37 -6.70
N GLY A 650 -23.01 10.27 -6.31
CA GLY A 650 -23.97 10.89 -7.21
C GLY A 650 -23.47 12.13 -7.95
N HIS A 651 -22.26 12.63 -7.64
CA HIS A 651 -21.75 13.92 -8.08
C HIS A 651 -20.31 13.82 -8.62
N ILE A 652 -20.05 12.97 -9.62
CA ILE A 652 -18.70 12.80 -10.16
C ILE A 652 -18.52 13.65 -11.43
N ARG A 653 -17.73 14.73 -11.37
CA ARG A 653 -17.44 15.57 -12.54
C ARG A 653 -16.72 14.76 -13.63
N ARG A 654 -17.28 14.78 -14.86
CA ARG A 654 -16.72 14.15 -16.06
C ARG A 654 -17.07 14.98 -17.29
N GLY A 655 -16.07 15.64 -17.89
CA GLY A 655 -16.32 16.64 -18.92
C GLY A 655 -17.39 17.66 -18.49
N ALA A 656 -18.39 17.91 -19.34
CA ALA A 656 -19.51 18.81 -19.04
C ALA A 656 -20.67 18.13 -18.28
N SER A 657 -20.51 16.88 -17.83
CA SER A 657 -21.52 16.08 -17.13
C SER A 657 -21.20 15.87 -15.65
N LEU A 658 -22.20 15.39 -14.90
CA LEU A 658 -22.02 14.71 -13.62
C LEU A 658 -22.40 13.24 -13.83
N MET A 659 -21.44 12.36 -13.59
CA MET A 659 -21.62 10.91 -13.53
C MET A 659 -22.11 10.52 -12.13
N SER A 660 -22.86 9.42 -12.05
CA SER A 660 -23.30 8.81 -10.81
C SER A 660 -22.86 7.35 -10.80
N TYR A 661 -22.45 6.85 -9.64
CA TYR A 661 -22.32 5.44 -9.35
C TYR A 661 -23.58 4.96 -8.63
N ASP A 662 -24.10 3.79 -8.95
CA ASP A 662 -25.44 3.37 -8.49
C ASP A 662 -25.46 2.85 -7.05
N PRO A 663 -26.44 3.23 -6.20
CA PRO A 663 -26.52 2.72 -4.84
C PRO A 663 -26.98 1.26 -4.79
N GLY A 664 -26.58 0.53 -3.74
CA GLY A 664 -26.98 -0.86 -3.51
C GLY A 664 -25.92 -1.69 -2.81
N LEU A 665 -26.00 -3.01 -2.99
CA LEU A 665 -25.01 -3.95 -2.47
C LEU A 665 -23.79 -3.96 -3.39
N VAL A 666 -22.64 -3.52 -2.89
CA VAL A 666 -21.35 -3.70 -3.58
C VAL A 666 -20.69 -4.96 -3.04
N VAL A 667 -20.32 -5.85 -3.96
CA VAL A 667 -19.61 -7.10 -3.64
C VAL A 667 -18.14 -6.89 -3.98
N TRP A 668 -17.29 -6.87 -2.96
CA TRP A 668 -15.85 -6.77 -3.13
C TRP A 668 -15.23 -8.17 -3.03
N TYR A 669 -14.25 -8.46 -3.88
CA TYR A 669 -13.44 -9.66 -3.80
C TYR A 669 -12.02 -9.29 -3.39
N VAL A 670 -11.54 -9.90 -2.30
CA VAL A 670 -10.19 -9.73 -1.76
C VAL A 670 -9.41 -11.01 -2.01
N ASP A 671 -8.18 -10.87 -2.52
CA ASP A 671 -7.27 -11.98 -2.79
C ASP A 671 -5.84 -11.67 -2.34
N GLU A 672 -5.45 -12.18 -1.18
CA GLU A 672 -4.13 -11.94 -0.59
C GLU A 672 -3.00 -12.71 -1.30
N SER A 673 -3.27 -13.41 -2.41
CA SER A 673 -2.21 -13.89 -3.29
C SER A 673 -1.54 -12.77 -4.11
N PHE A 674 -2.18 -11.60 -4.18
CA PHE A 674 -1.69 -10.40 -4.85
C PHE A 674 -1.43 -9.29 -3.84
N ASP A 675 -0.45 -8.44 -4.13
CA ASP A 675 -0.08 -7.23 -3.38
C ASP A 675 -0.32 -5.94 -4.18
N ASN A 676 -0.90 -6.06 -5.37
CA ASN A 676 -1.12 -4.95 -6.30
C ASN A 676 -2.37 -5.17 -7.18
N ASN A 677 -2.83 -4.11 -7.83
CA ASN A 677 -3.97 -4.10 -8.75
C ASN A 677 -3.55 -3.79 -10.20
N TRP A 678 -2.42 -4.35 -10.66
CA TRP A 678 -1.93 -4.16 -12.03
C TRP A 678 -2.74 -4.97 -13.06
N THR A 679 -3.98 -4.57 -13.29
CA THR A 679 -4.95 -5.32 -14.11
C THR A 679 -4.55 -5.45 -15.58
N GLY A 680 -3.60 -4.66 -16.09
CA GLY A 680 -3.03 -4.89 -17.42
C GLY A 680 -1.98 -6.02 -17.46
N VAL A 681 -1.40 -6.39 -16.32
CA VAL A 681 -0.47 -7.52 -16.16
C VAL A 681 -1.22 -8.81 -15.85
N HIS A 682 -2.21 -8.73 -14.95
CA HIS A 682 -3.06 -9.85 -14.54
C HIS A 682 -4.55 -9.48 -14.60
N PRO A 683 -5.15 -9.39 -15.81
CA PRO A 683 -6.53 -8.95 -15.97
C PRO A 683 -7.54 -9.80 -15.20
N GLY A 684 -8.45 -9.12 -14.51
CA GLY A 684 -9.44 -9.73 -13.62
C GLY A 684 -8.89 -10.12 -12.23
N ASP A 685 -7.58 -10.04 -12.01
CA ASP A 685 -6.92 -10.35 -10.75
C ASP A 685 -6.37 -9.08 -10.05
N GLY A 686 -5.78 -9.24 -8.86
CA GLY A 686 -5.35 -8.15 -7.98
C GLY A 686 -5.83 -8.32 -6.53
N PHE A 687 -5.27 -7.55 -5.59
CA PHE A 687 -5.53 -7.76 -4.16
C PHE A 687 -6.96 -7.40 -3.74
N LEU A 688 -7.60 -6.45 -4.45
CA LEU A 688 -8.96 -5.97 -4.18
C LEU A 688 -9.66 -5.51 -5.46
N GLY A 689 -10.93 -5.85 -5.61
CA GLY A 689 -11.77 -5.25 -6.66
C GLY A 689 -13.27 -5.50 -6.45
N VAL A 690 -14.11 -4.61 -6.98
CA VAL A 690 -15.56 -4.80 -7.02
C VAL A 690 -15.93 -5.84 -8.08
N VAL A 691 -16.96 -6.63 -7.78
CA VAL A 691 -17.64 -7.48 -8.77
C VAL A 691 -18.76 -6.66 -9.37
N ASP A 692 -18.71 -6.46 -10.67
CA ASP A 692 -19.62 -5.60 -11.39
C ASP A 692 -20.96 -6.32 -11.71
N ALA A 693 -22.08 -5.76 -11.27
CA ALA A 693 -23.41 -6.34 -11.48
C ALA A 693 -23.86 -6.29 -12.95
N ASP A 694 -23.37 -5.33 -13.75
CA ASP A 694 -23.67 -5.21 -15.18
C ASP A 694 -22.40 -5.32 -16.03
N GLN A 695 -22.21 -6.49 -16.64
CA GLN A 695 -21.04 -6.77 -17.46
C GLN A 695 -21.11 -6.15 -18.88
N HIS A 696 -22.00 -5.17 -19.11
CA HIS A 696 -22.14 -4.53 -20.42
C HIS A 696 -21.04 -3.50 -20.69
N ALA A 697 -20.07 -3.88 -21.52
CA ALA A 697 -18.98 -2.98 -21.86
C ALA A 697 -19.45 -1.69 -22.57
N MET A 698 -19.18 -0.56 -21.94
CA MET A 698 -19.43 0.78 -22.48
C MET A 698 -18.34 1.22 -23.44
N SER A 699 -18.76 2.01 -24.43
CA SER A 699 -17.88 2.61 -25.42
C SER A 699 -18.25 4.08 -25.66
N TRP A 700 -17.25 4.86 -26.04
CA TRP A 700 -17.41 6.23 -26.51
C TRP A 700 -18.10 6.28 -27.89
N SER A 701 -18.56 7.47 -28.29
CA SER A 701 -19.24 7.69 -29.58
C SER A 701 -18.38 7.40 -30.81
N ASP A 702 -17.06 7.33 -30.66
CA ASP A 702 -16.10 6.92 -31.68
C ASP A 702 -15.82 5.40 -31.69
N LYS A 703 -16.48 4.65 -30.79
CA LYS A 703 -16.39 3.20 -30.57
C LYS A 703 -15.15 2.72 -29.81
N ALA A 704 -14.34 3.62 -29.24
CA ALA A 704 -13.31 3.22 -28.29
C ALA A 704 -13.97 2.70 -27.01
N VAL A 705 -13.47 1.58 -26.46
CA VAL A 705 -13.94 1.02 -25.19
C VAL A 705 -13.53 1.97 -24.05
N ALA A 706 -14.46 2.23 -23.14
CA ALA A 706 -14.22 3.12 -22.01
C ALA A 706 -13.42 2.42 -20.90
N SER A 707 -12.56 3.14 -20.19
CA SER A 707 -11.79 2.63 -19.04
C SER A 707 -12.66 2.08 -17.90
N SER A 708 -12.07 1.27 -17.01
CA SER A 708 -12.76 0.56 -15.93
C SER A 708 -13.63 1.46 -15.05
N ARG A 709 -13.19 2.68 -14.73
CA ARG A 709 -13.98 3.67 -13.96
C ARG A 709 -15.32 4.09 -14.57
N TYR A 710 -15.52 3.85 -15.87
CA TYR A 710 -16.84 4.03 -16.46
C TYR A 710 -17.62 2.73 -16.36
N GLN A 711 -16.97 1.59 -16.65
CA GLN A 711 -17.56 0.25 -16.57
C GLN A 711 -18.21 0.00 -15.21
N VAL A 712 -17.48 0.21 -14.11
CA VAL A 712 -17.94 -0.18 -12.77
C VAL A 712 -18.88 0.83 -12.09
N HIS A 713 -19.46 1.78 -12.82
CA HIS A 713 -20.37 2.78 -12.26
C HIS A 713 -21.67 2.16 -11.73
N ASP A 714 -22.13 1.08 -12.34
CA ASP A 714 -23.33 0.34 -12.01
C ASP A 714 -23.03 -1.05 -11.40
N ALA A 715 -21.86 -1.19 -10.78
CA ALA A 715 -21.41 -2.41 -10.13
C ALA A 715 -22.31 -2.88 -8.96
N ALA A 716 -23.15 -2.01 -8.40
CA ALA A 716 -23.98 -2.33 -7.27
C ALA A 716 -25.17 -3.24 -7.63
N PHE A 717 -25.35 -4.31 -6.85
CA PHE A 717 -26.51 -5.19 -6.94
C PHE A 717 -27.71 -4.55 -6.24
N GLY A 718 -28.88 -4.54 -6.89
CA GLY A 718 -30.05 -3.81 -6.40
C GLY A 718 -31.40 -4.33 -6.87
N LEU A 719 -32.46 -3.90 -6.20
CA LEU A 719 -33.86 -4.21 -6.55
C LEU A 719 -34.43 -3.30 -7.63
N ASN A 720 -33.80 -2.15 -7.84
CA ASN A 720 -34.18 -1.16 -8.82
C ASN A 720 -33.40 -1.38 -10.13
N LYS A 721 -33.85 -0.74 -11.21
CA LYS A 721 -33.04 -0.67 -12.42
C LYS A 721 -31.90 0.33 -12.21
N THR A 722 -30.74 0.02 -12.76
CA THR A 722 -29.60 0.95 -12.85
C THR A 722 -29.98 2.22 -13.62
N ASN A 723 -29.24 3.31 -13.41
CA ASN A 723 -29.53 4.59 -14.05
C ASN A 723 -28.90 4.69 -15.44
N ALA A 724 -29.60 5.32 -16.37
CA ALA A 724 -29.00 5.63 -17.68
C ALA A 724 -27.98 6.76 -17.52
N MET A 725 -26.82 6.63 -18.19
CA MET A 725 -25.73 7.62 -18.11
C MET A 725 -25.52 8.33 -19.45
N PHE A 726 -25.23 9.65 -19.39
CA PHE A 726 -24.75 10.42 -20.53
C PHE A 726 -23.59 11.34 -20.13
N LEU A 727 -22.44 11.15 -20.77
CA LEU A 727 -21.25 11.98 -20.56
C LEU A 727 -20.95 12.83 -21.79
N ASP A 728 -20.84 14.15 -21.60
CA ASP A 728 -20.52 15.10 -22.66
C ASP A 728 -19.06 15.57 -22.58
N TYR A 729 -18.25 15.09 -23.51
CA TYR A 729 -16.85 15.47 -23.69
C TYR A 729 -16.61 16.25 -24.99
N LYS A 730 -17.65 16.80 -25.63
CA LYS A 730 -17.50 17.45 -26.95
C LYS A 730 -16.50 18.59 -26.94
N ASN A 731 -16.42 19.35 -25.84
CA ASN A 731 -15.48 20.46 -25.74
C ASN A 731 -14.02 20.01 -25.55
N LEU A 732 -13.79 18.93 -24.78
CA LEU A 732 -12.44 18.47 -24.43
C LEU A 732 -11.86 17.52 -25.50
N LEU A 733 -12.68 16.58 -25.97
CA LEU A 733 -12.28 15.45 -26.81
C LEU A 733 -13.15 15.27 -28.07
N GLY A 734 -14.23 16.04 -28.24
CA GLY A 734 -15.12 15.91 -29.41
C GLY A 734 -16.02 14.68 -29.39
N ILE A 735 -16.13 13.98 -28.26
CA ILE A 735 -16.87 12.71 -28.11
C ILE A 735 -17.91 12.77 -26.99
N THR A 736 -18.77 11.76 -26.95
CA THR A 736 -19.77 11.56 -25.88
C THR A 736 -19.84 10.08 -25.50
N MET A 737 -20.38 9.77 -24.33
CA MET A 737 -20.72 8.40 -23.92
C MET A 737 -22.19 8.31 -23.58
N LYS A 738 -22.80 7.18 -23.90
CA LYS A 738 -24.18 6.84 -23.51
C LYS A 738 -24.21 5.43 -23.00
N ASP A 739 -24.79 5.27 -21.83
CA ASP A 739 -25.25 3.99 -21.34
C ASP A 739 -26.77 4.01 -21.17
N ASN A 740 -27.44 3.11 -21.86
CA ASN A 740 -28.88 2.89 -21.73
C ASN A 740 -29.19 1.44 -21.36
N PHE A 741 -28.18 0.64 -21.04
CA PHE A 741 -28.32 -0.77 -20.66
C PHE A 741 -28.67 -0.83 -19.18
N THR A 742 -29.89 -0.40 -18.86
CA THR A 742 -30.34 -0.41 -17.47
C THR A 742 -30.97 -1.75 -17.11
N ALA A 743 -30.44 -2.45 -16.10
CA ALA A 743 -30.91 -3.75 -15.68
C ALA A 743 -31.21 -3.78 -14.18
N ARG A 744 -32.06 -4.74 -13.77
CA ARG A 744 -32.28 -5.05 -12.35
C ARG A 744 -31.44 -6.27 -12.00
N ASN A 745 -30.35 -6.06 -11.27
CA ASN A 745 -29.38 -7.10 -10.91
C ASN A 745 -29.35 -7.34 -9.39
N PRO A 746 -30.33 -8.07 -8.81
CA PRO A 746 -30.40 -8.24 -7.36
C PRO A 746 -29.58 -9.44 -6.86
N LEU A 747 -28.90 -10.18 -7.73
CA LEU A 747 -28.28 -11.47 -7.42
C LEU A 747 -26.86 -11.51 -7.94
N PHE A 748 -25.91 -11.62 -7.02
CA PHE A 748 -24.59 -12.20 -7.28
C PHE A 748 -24.70 -13.73 -7.21
N ASP A 749 -24.07 -14.43 -8.15
CA ASP A 749 -23.93 -15.90 -8.20
C ASP A 749 -22.51 -16.23 -8.66
N ASP A 750 -21.68 -16.82 -7.81
CA ASP A 750 -20.25 -17.09 -8.10
C ASP A 750 -19.99 -18.12 -9.23
N LYS A 751 -21.07 -18.61 -9.85
CA LYS A 751 -21.05 -19.41 -11.09
C LYS A 751 -21.20 -18.56 -12.35
N ALA A 752 -21.62 -17.31 -12.23
CA ALA A 752 -21.72 -16.39 -13.35
C ALA A 752 -20.32 -15.91 -13.76
N ASP A 753 -20.21 -15.47 -15.01
CA ASP A 753 -18.98 -14.90 -15.55
C ASP A 753 -18.96 -13.40 -15.28
N PHE A 754 -18.02 -12.97 -14.45
CA PHE A 754 -17.76 -11.56 -14.12
C PHE A 754 -16.43 -11.08 -14.70
N SER A 755 -15.87 -11.78 -15.68
CA SER A 755 -14.61 -11.39 -16.33
C SER A 755 -14.71 -10.12 -17.19
N ASN A 756 -15.92 -9.55 -17.35
CA ASN A 756 -16.22 -8.44 -18.25
C ASN A 756 -15.57 -8.62 -19.63
N PRO A 757 -16.06 -9.54 -20.49
CA PRO A 757 -15.36 -9.92 -21.72
C PRO A 757 -15.16 -8.77 -22.72
N GLY A 758 -15.88 -7.65 -22.58
CA GLY A 758 -15.65 -6.45 -23.40
C GLY A 758 -14.51 -5.56 -22.90
N LEU A 759 -14.13 -5.66 -21.62
CA LEU A 759 -12.92 -5.07 -21.04
C LEU A 759 -12.47 -5.88 -19.82
N ILE A 760 -11.56 -6.83 -20.05
CA ILE A 760 -11.11 -7.78 -19.00
C ILE A 760 -10.45 -7.12 -17.79
N ASP A 761 -9.84 -5.95 -17.97
CA ASP A 761 -9.23 -5.15 -16.90
C ASP A 761 -10.27 -4.65 -15.88
N ALA A 762 -11.53 -4.46 -16.31
CA ALA A 762 -12.66 -4.09 -15.46
C ALA A 762 -13.40 -5.29 -14.88
N GLY A 763 -13.02 -6.51 -15.28
CA GLY A 763 -13.60 -7.75 -14.80
C GLY A 763 -13.03 -8.22 -13.48
N ARG A 764 -13.56 -9.34 -13.00
CA ARG A 764 -13.10 -10.03 -11.80
C ARG A 764 -13.09 -11.55 -12.00
N ASN A 765 -11.90 -12.14 -11.87
CA ASN A 765 -11.69 -13.59 -11.85
C ASN A 765 -12.05 -14.10 -10.46
N ILE A 766 -13.26 -14.63 -10.32
CA ILE A 766 -13.74 -15.14 -9.03
C ILE A 766 -13.83 -16.67 -9.02
N PRO A 767 -13.49 -17.30 -7.88
CA PRO A 767 -13.64 -18.74 -7.71
C PRO A 767 -15.11 -19.12 -7.44
N THR A 768 -15.49 -20.31 -7.87
CA THR A 768 -16.85 -20.83 -7.71
C THR A 768 -16.97 -21.77 -6.51
N TYR A 769 -17.75 -21.37 -5.51
CA TYR A 769 -18.13 -22.19 -4.34
C TYR A 769 -19.66 -22.43 -4.25
N GLY A 770 -20.41 -21.99 -5.26
CA GLY A 770 -21.86 -22.04 -5.33
C GLY A 770 -22.56 -20.98 -4.49
N LEU A 771 -21.83 -19.97 -4.00
CA LEU A 771 -22.36 -18.86 -3.19
C LEU A 771 -23.21 -17.92 -4.03
N LYS A 772 -24.28 -17.44 -3.40
CA LYS A 772 -25.19 -16.44 -3.94
C LYS A 772 -25.49 -15.39 -2.90
N PHE A 773 -25.44 -14.12 -3.30
CA PHE A 773 -25.82 -12.98 -2.48
C PHE A 773 -26.97 -12.26 -3.17
N ARG A 774 -28.18 -12.32 -2.58
CA ARG A 774 -29.37 -11.72 -3.16
C ARG A 774 -29.86 -10.56 -2.31
N VAL A 775 -29.98 -9.38 -2.89
CA VAL A 775 -30.76 -8.29 -2.31
C VAL A 775 -32.23 -8.69 -2.33
N VAL A 776 -32.85 -8.78 -1.15
CA VAL A 776 -34.25 -9.22 -1.00
C VAL A 776 -35.18 -8.11 -0.54
N ASN A 777 -34.66 -7.07 0.10
CA ASN A 777 -35.39 -5.87 0.49
C ASN A 777 -34.41 -4.72 0.80
N GLU A 778 -34.91 -3.50 0.92
CA GLU A 778 -34.16 -2.30 1.35
C GLU A 778 -35.07 -1.36 2.14
N SER A 779 -34.49 -0.46 2.94
CA SER A 779 -35.25 0.59 3.63
C SER A 779 -35.81 1.61 2.64
N ALA A 780 -36.90 2.29 3.01
CA ALA A 780 -37.57 3.24 2.12
C ALA A 780 -36.69 4.45 1.71
N ASP A 781 -35.68 4.77 2.51
CA ASP A 781 -34.69 5.82 2.24
C ASP A 781 -33.36 5.28 1.68
N GLY A 782 -33.27 3.97 1.39
CA GLY A 782 -32.09 3.34 0.82
C GLY A 782 -30.88 3.24 1.76
N THR A 783 -31.02 3.57 3.04
CA THR A 783 -29.92 3.56 4.03
C THR A 783 -29.57 2.16 4.55
N VAL A 784 -30.46 1.16 4.38
CA VAL A 784 -30.23 -0.22 4.84
C VAL A 784 -30.63 -1.23 3.77
N GLY A 785 -29.71 -2.13 3.44
CA GLY A 785 -29.93 -3.26 2.55
C GLY A 785 -30.19 -4.56 3.30
N LYS A 786 -31.13 -5.39 2.81
CA LYS A 786 -31.36 -6.75 3.31
C LYS A 786 -30.91 -7.77 2.29
N VAL A 787 -29.91 -8.57 2.65
CA VAL A 787 -29.23 -9.52 1.75
C VAL A 787 -29.39 -10.95 2.24
N LEU A 788 -29.81 -11.86 1.36
CA LEU A 788 -29.85 -13.30 1.57
C LEU A 788 -28.59 -13.96 1.00
N ILE A 789 -27.83 -14.63 1.86
CA ILE A 789 -26.63 -15.39 1.50
C ILE A 789 -26.97 -16.89 1.52
N PHE A 790 -26.79 -17.60 0.40
CA PHE A 790 -27.18 -19.01 0.27
C PHE A 790 -26.32 -19.76 -0.77
N LYS A 791 -26.47 -21.10 -0.83
CA LYS A 791 -25.84 -21.96 -1.85
C LYS A 791 -26.87 -22.74 -2.67
#